data_AF-A0A8I1HXZ3-F1
#
_entry.id   AF-A0A8I1HXZ3-F1
#
_cell.length_a   1.000
_cell.length_b   1.000
_cell.length_c   1.000
_cell.angle_alpha   90.00
_cell.angle_beta   90.00
_cell.angle_gamma   90.00
#
_symmetry.space_group_name_H-M   'P 1'
#
loop_
_entity.id
_entity.type
_entity.pdbx_description
1 polymer ?
#
loop_
_entity_poly.entity_id
_entity_poly.type
_entity_poly.pdbx_seq_one_letter_code
_entity_poly.pdbx_strand_id
1 'polypeptide(L)'
;MWNFAIDKFKLEEAEFERTGETTSEKQDFIRTHLHHLAFAIYTISDELRSGARHRARYFEEVEKVLTGITHRHGYLQRFCGSLQQEHFAGLTPAKLTRLISHISNLELKPLRKYFNDKKHQGGFYWDEERLKRCFSDWVLGQWRVDLAKNRDKGAGKPQDYQKLRTVLQNYEGGIIEFWIGHDPQLSIPPYQDNNNRNPPRCQSLLLNACFLDHAYPSWRRWLEALKDNAADHLGDLETRLLGLESGKKNSYFNQAKSGDQRKDSQKLGMADLDARLFQFILDRRKDSDPLRLADIYGHAKRLRQLGWRTELTEPEKMEQARHQQKLAQTVLESGLPPDLKTSPQFNQQDIFPAGSFLHLVCRYFKNRLRAREGRLFIHPDYQRTAHRGYQFRNRFISENNLLRYCNLKPRQKRYQMVNDVAGVLQVSPDRLVLVARQNHNDGSQSEAVFAWLKDFRGLQTACKNAADSQKEHRGLLKTKLLAGDRALQRLQDRCTQLSRLIAREICSGDEDPEARAQKFSSIFSFAQLYAIAFSDRAGNASTCPVCSLDNSRRMEMVGEDQRAKAQRLPAISTRVIDGAVKRMARILGRKIANDRWPLLKQKLVQGTPVRVPIITESNRFEFEPALSRLKPGVKEKSIGKDTSYEDKRNRIAEQGGGICPYTGQPVGENGEIDHIIPRSSSFGTLNDEANLIFATEQGNKAKGGQFYSLKNLSRTYKQGLFGTNTDEQIAAWIRETLWDERRGRFRFGNYLSFINLGSDEQKAFRHALFLEDGDHVREQVVAAISNRSRAFVNGTQRYFAEVLANEFYKEALDIGKERLISFDYFGVEATSTSRGDGVRDWRRHYEEFYPGEFAPYRKKDGISQHPYSHL
;
A
#
# COMPACT_ATOMS: atom_id res chain seq x y z
N MET A 1 22.58 33.89 -8.82
CA MET A 1 23.55 34.64 -7.98
C MET A 1 24.27 35.60 -8.91
N TRP A 2 24.30 36.87 -8.53
CA TRP A 2 24.68 38.01 -9.37
C TRP A 2 26.21 38.11 -9.50
N ASN A 3 26.77 38.20 -10.72
CA ASN A 3 28.21 38.39 -10.90
C ASN A 3 28.55 39.89 -10.76
N PHE A 4 29.27 40.25 -9.69
CA PHE A 4 29.75 41.62 -9.48
C PHE A 4 31.20 41.78 -9.97
N ALA A 5 31.49 42.88 -10.67
CA ALA A 5 32.83 43.31 -11.02
C ALA A 5 33.47 43.98 -9.79
N ILE A 6 34.06 43.16 -8.92
CA ILE A 6 34.62 43.58 -7.61
C ILE A 6 35.77 44.58 -7.78
N ASP A 7 36.49 44.50 -8.89
CA ASP A 7 37.58 45.39 -9.32
C ASP A 7 37.16 46.87 -9.47
N LYS A 8 35.86 47.17 -9.53
CA LYS A 8 35.33 48.53 -9.64
C LYS A 8 35.01 49.21 -8.31
N PHE A 9 35.10 48.51 -7.19
CA PHE A 9 34.87 49.07 -5.86
C PHE A 9 36.21 49.52 -5.25
N LYS A 10 36.41 50.83 -5.09
CA LYS A 10 37.58 51.39 -4.40
C LYS A 10 37.37 51.25 -2.89
N LEU A 11 38.30 50.59 -2.22
CA LEU A 11 38.32 50.44 -0.76
C LEU A 11 39.25 51.49 -0.16
N GLU A 12 38.90 52.03 1.01
CA GLU A 12 39.88 52.73 1.84
C GLU A 12 40.77 51.67 2.51
N GLU A 13 42.06 51.65 2.17
CA GLU A 13 43.03 50.64 2.64
C GLU A 13 43.18 50.62 4.17
N ALA A 14 42.83 51.72 4.85
CA ALA A 14 43.04 51.93 6.28
C ALA A 14 42.22 51.04 7.23
N GLU A 15 41.10 50.43 6.79
CA GLU A 15 40.29 49.54 7.63
C GLU A 15 40.79 48.08 7.64
N PHE A 16 41.50 47.63 6.59
CA PHE A 16 41.90 46.22 6.42
C PHE A 16 43.39 45.95 6.68
N GLU A 17 44.22 46.99 6.84
CA GLU A 17 45.62 46.82 7.28
C GLU A 17 45.72 46.34 8.74
N ARG A 18 44.67 46.50 9.55
CA ARG A 18 44.65 46.06 10.96
C ARG A 18 44.40 44.56 11.17
N THR A 19 43.95 43.83 10.14
CA THR A 19 43.45 42.43 10.31
C THR A 19 44.33 41.35 9.67
N GLY A 20 45.33 41.70 8.86
CA GLY A 20 46.29 40.75 8.29
C GLY A 20 45.72 39.76 7.25
N GLU A 21 44.53 40.01 6.72
CA GLU A 21 43.82 39.11 5.80
C GLU A 21 44.36 39.17 4.35
N THR A 22 44.30 38.03 3.64
CA THR A 22 44.79 37.88 2.26
C THR A 22 43.87 38.54 1.23
N THR A 23 44.40 38.87 0.03
CA THR A 23 43.62 39.48 -1.06
C THR A 23 42.40 38.65 -1.49
N SER A 24 42.47 37.32 -1.38
CA SER A 24 41.35 36.41 -1.70
C SER A 24 40.22 36.51 -0.66
N GLU A 25 40.56 36.61 0.62
CA GLU A 25 39.58 36.73 1.71
C GLU A 25 38.84 38.08 1.64
N LYS A 26 39.56 39.15 1.30
CA LYS A 26 38.97 40.48 1.04
C LYS A 26 37.93 40.43 -0.09
N GLN A 27 38.25 39.75 -1.19
CA GLN A 27 37.35 39.62 -2.33
C GLN A 27 36.09 38.79 -2.00
N ASP A 28 36.22 37.70 -1.24
CA ASP A 28 35.08 36.88 -0.83
C ASP A 28 34.21 37.58 0.23
N PHE A 29 34.80 38.35 1.15
CA PHE A 29 34.08 39.20 2.08
C PHE A 29 33.21 40.22 1.34
N ILE A 30 33.79 40.97 0.39
CA ILE A 30 33.09 41.98 -0.41
C ILE A 30 31.99 41.34 -1.27
N ARG A 31 32.30 40.22 -1.94
CA ARG A 31 31.34 39.46 -2.74
C ARG A 31 30.13 39.05 -1.89
N THR A 32 30.37 38.60 -0.66
CA THR A 32 29.31 38.21 0.28
C THR A 32 28.44 39.41 0.66
N HIS A 33 29.02 40.56 1.00
CA HIS A 33 28.27 41.76 1.37
C HIS A 33 27.45 42.34 0.20
N LEU A 34 28.04 42.41 -1.00
CA LEU A 34 27.33 42.84 -2.22
C LEU A 34 26.19 41.89 -2.58
N HIS A 35 26.38 40.58 -2.39
CA HIS A 35 25.29 39.61 -2.53
C HIS A 35 24.16 39.82 -1.52
N HIS A 36 24.49 40.12 -0.25
CA HIS A 36 23.48 40.42 0.76
C HIS A 36 22.71 41.70 0.43
N LEU A 37 23.39 42.76 0.00
CA LEU A 37 22.75 44.01 -0.43
C LEU A 37 21.83 43.79 -1.63
N ALA A 38 22.30 43.11 -2.67
CA ALA A 38 21.48 42.85 -3.85
C ALA A 38 20.30 41.92 -3.55
N PHE A 39 20.47 40.93 -2.67
CA PHE A 39 19.39 40.10 -2.19
C PHE A 39 18.36 40.91 -1.39
N ALA A 40 18.80 41.84 -0.54
CA ALA A 40 17.93 42.74 0.20
C ALA A 40 17.15 43.67 -0.73
N ILE A 41 17.81 44.32 -1.71
CA ILE A 41 17.16 45.17 -2.71
C ILE A 41 16.13 44.38 -3.52
N TYR A 42 16.49 43.18 -3.98
CA TYR A 42 15.58 42.29 -4.69
C TYR A 42 14.35 41.94 -3.84
N THR A 43 14.57 41.56 -2.58
CA THR A 43 13.49 41.20 -1.65
C THR A 43 12.57 42.39 -1.39
N ILE A 44 13.13 43.58 -1.11
CA ILE A 44 12.35 44.82 -0.91
C ILE A 44 11.54 45.17 -2.17
N SER A 45 12.16 45.11 -3.35
CA SER A 45 11.49 45.38 -4.62
C SER A 45 10.34 44.40 -4.89
N ASP A 46 10.55 43.11 -4.62
CA ASP A 46 9.52 42.09 -4.77
C ASP A 46 8.39 42.24 -3.73
N GLU A 47 8.69 42.60 -2.48
CA GLU A 47 7.72 42.94 -1.44
C GLU A 47 6.86 44.15 -1.85
N LEU A 48 7.48 45.23 -2.35
CA LEU A 48 6.79 46.43 -2.83
C LEU A 48 5.86 46.12 -4.00
N ARG A 49 6.27 45.24 -4.91
CA ARG A 49 5.50 44.86 -6.10
C ARG A 49 4.37 43.89 -5.79
N SER A 50 4.59 42.90 -4.93
CA SER A 50 3.64 41.84 -4.63
C SER A 50 2.69 42.17 -3.47
N GLY A 51 3.10 43.07 -2.58
CA GLY A 51 2.43 43.35 -1.30
C GLY A 51 2.56 42.22 -0.27
N ALA A 52 3.18 41.09 -0.62
CA ALA A 52 3.34 39.93 0.24
C ALA A 52 4.61 40.09 1.09
N ARG A 53 4.46 40.02 2.41
CA ARG A 53 5.56 40.17 3.36
C ARG A 53 5.42 39.27 4.56
N HIS A 54 6.55 38.98 5.21
CA HIS A 54 6.56 38.20 6.44
C HIS A 54 5.87 38.97 7.58
N ARG A 55 5.31 38.21 8.54
CA ARG A 55 4.57 38.77 9.67
C ARG A 55 5.39 39.76 10.51
N ALA A 56 6.69 39.51 10.68
CA ALA A 56 7.57 40.42 11.40
C ALA A 56 7.70 41.81 10.73
N ARG A 57 7.72 41.87 9.38
CA ARG A 57 7.73 43.14 8.64
C ARG A 57 6.45 43.94 8.85
N TYR A 58 5.31 43.26 8.91
CA TYR A 58 4.04 43.91 9.28
C TYR A 58 4.09 44.56 10.67
N PHE A 59 4.81 43.97 11.64
CA PHE A 59 4.97 44.60 12.97
C PHE A 59 5.78 45.89 12.89
N GLU A 60 6.88 45.89 12.12
CA GLU A 60 7.68 47.09 11.87
C GLU A 60 6.86 48.19 11.16
N GLU A 61 5.97 47.82 10.24
CA GLU A 61 5.08 48.77 9.56
C GLU A 61 4.07 49.40 10.52
N VAL A 62 3.43 48.59 11.37
CA VAL A 62 2.53 49.09 12.42
C VAL A 62 3.28 50.05 13.34
N GLU A 63 4.49 49.68 13.76
CA GLU A 63 5.33 50.54 14.59
C GLU A 63 5.66 51.86 13.90
N LYS A 64 6.10 51.83 12.63
CA LYS A 64 6.39 53.04 11.84
C LYS A 64 5.17 53.94 11.68
N VAL A 65 3.97 53.37 11.54
CA VAL A 65 2.73 54.17 11.48
C VAL A 65 2.45 54.83 12.84
N LEU A 66 2.59 54.10 13.95
CA LEU A 66 2.28 54.61 15.29
C LEU A 66 3.34 55.61 15.80
N THR A 67 4.59 55.51 15.34
CA THR A 67 5.67 56.47 15.67
C THR A 67 5.76 57.63 14.69
N GLY A 68 5.12 57.55 13.51
CA GLY A 68 5.11 58.61 12.50
C GLY A 68 4.46 59.90 13.01
N ILE A 69 5.17 61.02 12.82
CA ILE A 69 4.76 62.36 13.32
C ILE A 69 4.03 63.16 12.21
N THR A 70 4.22 62.79 10.94
CA THR A 70 3.72 63.52 9.76
C THR A 70 2.81 62.65 8.89
N HIS A 71 1.59 62.40 9.38
CA HIS A 71 0.56 61.70 8.62
C HIS A 71 -0.29 62.67 7.80
N ARG A 72 -0.46 62.40 6.49
CA ARG A 72 -1.36 63.19 5.62
C ARG A 72 -2.84 62.99 5.94
N HIS A 73 -3.19 61.83 6.52
CA HIS A 73 -4.57 61.51 6.87
C HIS A 73 -4.88 61.98 8.29
N GLY A 74 -5.86 62.88 8.41
CA GLY A 74 -6.20 63.51 9.70
C GLY A 74 -6.60 62.54 10.82
N TYR A 75 -7.15 61.36 10.50
CA TYR A 75 -7.48 60.35 11.52
C TYR A 75 -6.22 59.71 12.13
N LEU A 76 -5.21 59.38 11.32
CA LEU A 76 -3.92 58.86 11.80
C LEU A 76 -3.15 59.94 12.56
N GLN A 77 -3.14 61.17 12.03
CA GLN A 77 -2.45 62.29 12.68
C GLN A 77 -3.03 62.54 14.09
N ARG A 78 -4.35 62.58 14.23
CA ARG A 78 -5.02 62.74 15.53
C ARG A 78 -4.79 61.54 16.46
N PHE A 79 -4.92 60.32 15.94
CA PHE A 79 -4.76 59.11 16.74
C PHE A 79 -3.31 58.95 17.24
N CYS A 80 -2.32 59.03 16.35
CA CYS A 80 -0.91 58.91 16.72
C CYS A 80 -0.46 60.08 17.60
N GLY A 81 -0.91 61.30 17.32
CA GLY A 81 -0.63 62.46 18.19
C GLY A 81 -1.17 62.26 19.60
N SER A 82 -2.39 61.75 19.75
CA SER A 82 -2.98 61.44 21.07
C SER A 82 -2.26 60.29 21.78
N LEU A 83 -1.80 59.28 21.02
CA LEU A 83 -1.05 58.14 21.56
C LEU A 83 0.35 58.55 22.05
N GLN A 84 1.02 59.47 21.34
CA GLN A 84 2.33 60.00 21.73
C GLN A 84 2.26 60.91 22.96
N GLN A 85 1.12 61.59 23.16
CA GLN A 85 0.82 62.38 24.35
C GLN A 85 0.29 61.52 25.52
N GLU A 86 0.33 60.18 25.40
CA GLU A 86 -0.10 59.20 26.41
C GLU A 86 -1.56 59.34 26.87
N HIS A 87 -2.42 59.99 26.06
CA HIS A 87 -3.84 60.17 26.39
C HIS A 87 -4.65 58.86 26.45
N PHE A 88 -4.09 57.75 25.96
CA PHE A 88 -4.70 56.42 25.99
C PHE A 88 -4.24 55.59 27.19
N ALA A 89 -4.55 56.03 28.41
CA ALA A 89 -4.40 55.25 29.65
C ALA A 89 -3.04 54.54 29.81
N GLY A 90 -1.93 55.24 29.51
CA GLY A 90 -0.57 54.70 29.65
C GLY A 90 -0.13 53.72 28.55
N LEU A 91 -0.88 53.63 27.43
CA LEU A 91 -0.43 52.98 26.20
C LEU A 91 0.55 53.86 25.44
N THR A 92 1.72 53.32 25.14
CA THR A 92 2.71 53.93 24.26
C THR A 92 2.63 53.32 22.86
N PRO A 93 3.19 53.95 21.82
CA PRO A 93 3.31 53.34 20.49
C PRO A 93 3.87 51.92 20.54
N ALA A 94 4.91 51.68 21.34
CA ALA A 94 5.49 50.35 21.51
C ALA A 94 4.52 49.34 22.13
N LYS A 95 3.81 49.71 23.21
CA LYS A 95 2.82 48.82 23.86
C LYS A 95 1.67 48.49 22.90
N LEU A 96 1.17 49.48 22.16
CA LEU A 96 0.08 49.28 21.20
C LEU A 96 0.50 48.44 20.00
N THR A 97 1.72 48.64 19.47
CA THR A 97 2.31 47.78 18.44
C THR A 97 2.30 46.32 18.88
N ARG A 98 2.79 46.02 20.09
CA ARG A 98 2.83 44.65 20.61
C ARG A 98 1.43 44.05 20.74
N LEU A 99 0.48 44.80 21.30
CA LEU A 99 -0.91 44.39 21.45
C LEU A 99 -1.55 44.02 20.10
N ILE A 100 -1.51 44.93 19.13
CA ILE A 100 -2.05 44.70 17.78
C ILE A 100 -1.37 43.50 17.13
N SER A 101 -0.04 43.40 17.27
CA SER A 101 0.76 42.34 16.65
C SER A 101 0.43 40.95 17.20
N HIS A 102 0.24 40.83 18.52
CA HIS A 102 -0.22 39.60 19.16
C HIS A 102 -1.63 39.19 18.69
N ILE A 103 -2.56 40.14 18.63
CA ILE A 103 -3.93 39.90 18.14
C ILE A 103 -3.89 39.44 16.68
N SER A 104 -3.09 40.09 15.84
CA SER A 104 -2.91 39.74 14.42
C SER A 104 -2.27 38.37 14.19
N ASN A 105 -1.66 37.77 15.21
CA ASN A 105 -1.14 36.40 15.16
C ASN A 105 -2.21 35.32 15.41
N LEU A 106 -3.37 35.68 15.96
CA LEU A 106 -4.42 34.72 16.24
C LEU A 106 -4.95 34.07 14.95
N GLU A 107 -4.93 32.75 14.91
CA GLU A 107 -5.64 31.99 13.88
C GLU A 107 -7.16 32.08 14.09
N LEU A 108 -7.94 31.73 13.06
CA LEU A 108 -9.41 31.64 13.17
C LEU A 108 -9.88 30.67 14.27
N LYS A 109 -9.05 29.69 14.63
CA LYS A 109 -9.39 28.63 15.58
C LYS A 109 -9.57 29.12 17.02
N PRO A 110 -8.61 29.84 17.65
CA PRO A 110 -8.83 30.48 18.94
C PRO A 110 -9.92 31.57 18.89
N LEU A 111 -10.00 32.36 17.81
CA LEU A 111 -11.05 33.38 17.66
C LEU A 111 -12.45 32.76 17.67
N ARG A 112 -12.67 31.68 16.91
CA ARG A 112 -13.95 30.96 16.92
C ARG A 112 -14.26 30.36 18.28
N LYS A 113 -13.29 29.85 19.03
CA LYS A 113 -13.52 29.37 20.40
C LYS A 113 -14.00 30.51 21.32
N TYR A 114 -13.40 31.69 21.19
CA TYR A 114 -13.80 32.87 21.95
C TYR A 114 -15.23 33.28 21.61
N PHE A 115 -15.52 33.56 20.33
CA PHE A 115 -16.83 34.08 19.89
C PHE A 115 -17.96 33.04 19.82
N ASN A 116 -17.68 31.74 19.88
CA ASN A 116 -18.71 30.69 19.91
C ASN A 116 -19.34 30.58 21.31
N ASP A 117 -20.05 31.64 21.70
CA ASP A 117 -20.85 31.75 22.91
C ASP A 117 -22.14 32.52 22.63
N LYS A 118 -23.24 32.11 23.29
CA LYS A 118 -24.53 32.81 23.19
C LYS A 118 -24.48 34.22 23.78
N LYS A 119 -23.54 34.53 24.69
CA LYS A 119 -23.33 35.89 25.23
C LYS A 119 -23.08 36.93 24.13
N HIS A 120 -22.63 36.52 22.94
CA HIS A 120 -22.42 37.43 21.81
C HIS A 120 -23.68 37.71 20.97
N GLN A 121 -24.82 37.07 21.24
CA GLN A 121 -26.02 37.18 20.39
C GLN A 121 -26.66 38.58 20.40
N GLY A 122 -26.49 39.35 21.48
CA GLY A 122 -26.99 40.73 21.60
C GLY A 122 -25.94 41.83 21.38
N GLY A 123 -24.69 41.47 21.05
CA GLY A 123 -23.57 42.39 20.92
C GLY A 123 -22.23 41.74 21.31
N PHE A 124 -21.10 42.37 20.99
CA PHE A 124 -19.80 41.83 21.41
C PHE A 124 -19.63 41.95 22.92
N TYR A 125 -19.33 40.82 23.58
CA TYR A 125 -19.06 40.72 25.01
C TYR A 125 -17.56 40.54 25.27
N TRP A 126 -17.01 41.29 26.22
CA TRP A 126 -15.60 41.20 26.64
C TRP A 126 -15.47 40.29 27.86
N ASP A 127 -14.61 39.28 27.75
CA ASP A 127 -14.31 38.29 28.81
C ASP A 127 -12.81 37.97 28.77
N GLU A 128 -12.04 38.68 29.58
CA GLU A 128 -10.58 38.58 29.54
C GLU A 128 -10.07 37.18 29.95
N GLU A 129 -10.69 36.56 30.96
CA GLU A 129 -10.33 35.21 31.41
C GLU A 129 -10.57 34.16 30.33
N ARG A 130 -11.69 34.25 29.61
CA ARG A 130 -11.94 33.39 28.45
C ARG A 130 -10.92 33.63 27.35
N LEU A 131 -10.56 34.88 27.07
CA LEU A 131 -9.55 35.18 26.04
C LEU A 131 -8.18 34.61 26.43
N LYS A 132 -7.75 34.79 27.68
CA LYS A 132 -6.54 34.18 28.25
C LYS A 132 -6.55 32.67 28.06
N ARG A 133 -7.64 31.99 28.47
CA ARG A 133 -7.80 30.54 28.27
C ARG A 133 -7.73 30.13 26.80
N CYS A 134 -8.40 30.85 25.90
CA CYS A 134 -8.38 30.53 24.47
C CYS A 134 -6.99 30.68 23.85
N PHE A 135 -6.24 31.72 24.23
CA PHE A 135 -4.87 31.94 23.78
C PHE A 135 -3.92 30.88 24.35
N SER A 136 -3.96 30.63 25.66
CA SER A 136 -3.14 29.62 26.33
C SER A 136 -3.39 28.22 25.78
N ASP A 137 -4.65 27.83 25.58
CA ASP A 137 -5.02 26.57 24.93
C ASP A 137 -4.41 26.44 23.53
N TRP A 138 -4.40 27.54 22.77
CA TRP A 138 -3.93 27.56 21.40
C TRP A 138 -2.41 27.40 21.34
N VAL A 139 -1.67 28.18 22.12
CA VAL A 139 -0.21 28.10 22.19
C VAL A 139 0.24 26.78 22.83
N LEU A 140 -0.25 26.45 24.03
CA LEU A 140 0.25 25.31 24.81
C LEU A 140 -0.30 23.95 24.31
N GLY A 141 -1.54 23.93 23.85
CA GLY A 141 -2.24 22.69 23.50
C GLY A 141 -2.28 22.37 22.01
N GLN A 142 -2.31 23.39 21.14
CA GLN A 142 -2.57 23.21 19.72
C GLN A 142 -1.38 23.43 18.80
N TRP A 143 -0.43 24.29 19.17
CA TRP A 143 0.79 24.44 18.39
C TRP A 143 1.56 23.13 18.31
N ARG A 144 2.17 22.90 17.16
CA ARG A 144 3.06 21.77 16.88
C ARG A 144 4.32 22.36 16.26
N VAL A 145 5.42 22.31 17.00
CA VAL A 145 6.69 22.89 16.55
C VAL A 145 7.59 21.77 16.05
N ASP A 146 7.79 21.78 14.74
CA ASP A 146 8.80 20.97 14.05
C ASP A 146 9.98 21.90 13.74
N LEU A 147 11.13 21.67 14.41
CA LEU A 147 12.31 22.54 14.30
C LEU A 147 12.97 22.49 12.92
N ALA A 148 12.75 21.43 12.13
CA ALA A 148 13.24 21.39 10.76
C ALA A 148 12.57 22.45 9.88
N LYS A 149 11.30 22.77 10.18
CA LYS A 149 10.47 23.74 9.43
C LYS A 149 10.33 25.09 10.13
N ASN A 150 10.47 25.14 11.44
CA ASN A 150 10.28 26.33 12.28
C ASN A 150 11.58 26.65 13.02
N ARG A 151 12.65 26.91 12.28
CA ARG A 151 14.00 27.08 12.85
C ARG A 151 14.06 28.22 13.87
N ASP A 152 13.30 29.29 13.66
CA ASP A 152 13.25 30.46 14.55
C ASP A 152 12.55 30.18 15.89
N LYS A 153 11.95 28.99 16.05
CA LYS A 153 11.36 28.52 17.31
C LYS A 153 12.29 27.66 18.16
N GLY A 154 13.52 27.44 17.70
CA GLY A 154 14.58 26.78 18.45
C GLY A 154 15.04 27.60 19.66
N ALA A 155 15.80 26.96 20.55
CA ALA A 155 16.32 27.60 21.75
C ALA A 155 17.18 28.83 21.41
N GLY A 156 16.96 29.95 22.11
CA GLY A 156 17.73 31.18 21.96
C GLY A 156 17.43 31.97 20.66
N LYS A 157 16.37 31.61 19.94
CA LYS A 157 15.93 32.33 18.73
C LYS A 157 14.82 33.35 19.04
N PRO A 158 14.58 34.33 18.15
CA PRO A 158 13.57 35.37 18.39
C PRO A 158 12.15 34.84 18.65
N GLN A 159 11.80 33.66 18.14
CA GLN A 159 10.48 33.04 18.33
C GLN A 159 10.53 31.78 19.22
N ASP A 160 11.51 31.70 20.14
CA ASP A 160 11.73 30.56 21.02
C ASP A 160 10.43 30.09 21.69
N TYR A 161 9.99 28.90 21.27
CA TYR A 161 8.72 28.35 21.72
C TYR A 161 8.79 27.86 23.17
N GLN A 162 9.93 27.36 23.64
CA GLN A 162 10.07 26.92 25.02
C GLN A 162 10.06 28.11 25.97
N LYS A 163 10.73 29.21 25.58
CA LYS A 163 10.65 30.47 26.32
C LYS A 163 9.20 30.95 26.43
N LEU A 164 8.48 31.06 25.31
CA LEU A 164 7.06 31.46 25.33
C LEU A 164 6.21 30.54 26.20
N ARG A 165 6.42 29.23 26.11
CA ARG A 165 5.68 28.23 26.87
C ARG A 165 5.88 28.43 28.37
N THR A 166 7.11 28.54 28.84
CA THR A 166 7.44 28.73 30.25
C THR A 166 6.86 30.02 30.80
N VAL A 167 7.04 31.14 30.07
CA VAL A 167 6.49 32.43 30.49
C VAL A 167 4.96 32.35 30.57
N LEU A 168 4.29 31.83 29.54
CA LEU A 168 2.83 31.78 29.50
C LEU A 168 2.22 30.84 30.55
N GLN A 169 2.90 29.73 30.88
CA GLN A 169 2.44 28.78 31.91
C GLN A 169 2.50 29.38 33.32
N ASN A 170 3.47 30.25 33.59
CA ASN A 170 3.70 30.85 34.91
C ASN A 170 3.10 32.25 35.03
N TYR A 171 2.41 32.76 34.00
CA TYR A 171 1.91 34.12 33.98
C TYR A 171 0.54 34.25 34.68
N GLU A 172 0.53 34.95 35.82
CA GLU A 172 -0.68 35.12 36.64
C GLU A 172 -1.56 36.30 36.18
N GLY A 173 -0.98 37.34 35.56
CA GLY A 173 -1.68 38.56 35.12
C GLY A 173 -2.68 38.39 33.97
N GLY A 174 -3.26 39.51 33.52
CA GLY A 174 -4.24 39.56 32.42
C GLY A 174 -3.62 39.28 31.05
N ILE A 175 -4.40 38.79 30.09
CA ILE A 175 -3.84 38.50 28.74
C ILE A 175 -3.44 39.78 28.00
N ILE A 176 -4.12 40.89 28.28
CA ILE A 176 -3.75 42.19 27.69
C ILE A 176 -2.41 42.66 28.24
N GLU A 177 -2.20 42.54 29.56
CA GLU A 177 -0.94 42.86 30.23
C GLU A 177 0.22 42.01 29.69
N PHE A 178 -0.04 40.72 29.46
CA PHE A 178 0.92 39.84 28.80
C PHE A 178 1.30 40.35 27.41
N TRP A 179 0.33 40.69 26.56
CA TRP A 179 0.58 41.13 25.17
C TRP A 179 1.28 42.48 25.07
N ILE A 180 1.05 43.43 25.97
CA ILE A 180 1.77 44.71 25.96
C ILE A 180 3.21 44.59 26.49
N GLY A 181 3.47 43.59 27.35
CA GLY A 181 4.76 43.36 28.01
C GLY A 181 5.76 42.50 27.24
N HIS A 182 5.30 41.71 26.25
CA HIS A 182 6.13 40.70 25.59
C HIS A 182 6.29 40.95 24.09
N ASP A 183 7.35 40.38 23.50
CA ASP A 183 7.63 40.49 22.06
C ASP A 183 6.60 39.70 21.23
N PRO A 184 5.87 40.34 20.28
CA PRO A 184 4.89 39.67 19.45
C PRO A 184 5.47 38.61 18.52
N GLN A 185 6.77 38.64 18.21
CA GLN A 185 7.43 37.60 17.40
C GLN A 185 7.32 36.22 18.04
N LEU A 186 7.31 36.14 19.38
CA LEU A 186 7.11 34.88 20.11
C LEU A 186 5.80 34.18 19.70
N SER A 187 4.75 34.97 19.46
CA SER A 187 3.41 34.47 19.19
C SER A 187 3.09 34.24 17.70
N ILE A 188 4.04 34.46 16.79
CA ILE A 188 3.85 34.11 15.37
C ILE A 188 3.59 32.59 15.29
N PRO A 189 2.47 32.11 14.72
CA PRO A 189 2.15 30.69 14.75
C PRO A 189 3.12 29.86 13.91
N PRO A 190 3.48 28.64 14.36
CA PRO A 190 4.23 27.70 13.54
C PRO A 190 3.38 27.18 12.37
N TYR A 191 4.03 26.51 11.41
CA TYR A 191 3.30 25.73 10.41
C TYR A 191 2.36 24.71 11.06
N GLN A 192 1.13 24.61 10.55
CA GLN A 192 0.15 23.64 11.06
C GLN A 192 0.58 22.19 10.74
N ASP A 193 0.44 21.29 11.72
CA ASP A 193 0.66 19.86 11.56
C ASP A 193 -0.56 19.04 12.02
N ASN A 194 -1.49 18.80 11.09
CA ASN A 194 -2.71 18.02 11.32
C ASN A 194 -2.54 16.51 11.01
N ASN A 195 -1.41 15.92 11.39
CA ASN A 195 -1.01 14.53 11.07
C ASN A 195 -1.89 13.40 11.67
N ASN A 196 -2.90 13.73 12.49
CA ASN A 196 -3.82 12.76 13.12
C ASN A 196 -5.31 13.06 12.84
N ARG A 197 -5.62 13.82 11.79
CA ARG A 197 -6.99 14.08 11.34
C ARG A 197 -7.49 12.89 10.51
N ASN A 198 -8.56 12.23 10.96
CA ASN A 198 -9.16 11.05 10.30
C ASN A 198 -8.10 10.03 9.84
N PRO A 199 -7.27 9.50 10.77
CA PRO A 199 -6.17 8.62 10.42
C PRO A 199 -6.69 7.34 9.75
N PRO A 200 -5.87 6.71 8.89
CA PRO A 200 -6.22 5.43 8.30
C PRO A 200 -6.44 4.37 9.39
N ARG A 201 -7.15 3.30 9.04
CA ARG A 201 -7.42 2.16 9.92
C ARG A 201 -6.75 0.91 9.35
N CYS A 202 -6.32 0.03 10.23
CA CYS A 202 -5.71 -1.24 9.86
C CYS A 202 -6.75 -2.14 9.17
N GLN A 203 -6.42 -2.61 7.97
CA GLN A 203 -7.31 -3.38 7.10
C GLN A 203 -7.03 -4.89 7.11
N SER A 204 -6.17 -5.35 8.04
CA SER A 204 -5.98 -6.77 8.29
C SER A 204 -7.32 -7.40 8.69
N LEU A 205 -7.59 -8.58 8.14
CA LEU A 205 -8.76 -9.38 8.43
C LEU A 205 -8.40 -10.41 9.50
N LEU A 206 -9.18 -10.40 10.56
CA LEU A 206 -8.97 -11.22 11.74
C LEU A 206 -10.18 -12.11 11.97
N LEU A 207 -9.98 -13.30 12.55
CA LEU A 207 -11.06 -14.08 13.11
C LEU A 207 -11.88 -13.22 14.08
N ASN A 208 -13.20 -13.33 13.98
CA ASN A 208 -14.12 -12.58 14.79
C ASN A 208 -14.61 -13.43 15.98
N ALA A 209 -14.08 -13.15 17.17
CA ALA A 209 -14.48 -13.85 18.41
C ALA A 209 -16.00 -13.84 18.64
N CYS A 210 -16.69 -12.72 18.36
CA CYS A 210 -18.14 -12.64 18.54
C CYS A 210 -18.89 -13.61 17.60
N PHE A 211 -18.45 -13.72 16.34
CA PHE A 211 -19.01 -14.69 15.40
C PHE A 211 -18.70 -16.14 15.84
N LEU A 212 -17.48 -16.38 16.32
CA LEU A 212 -17.05 -17.69 16.81
C LEU A 212 -17.87 -18.12 18.04
N ASP A 213 -18.12 -17.22 18.99
CA ASP A 213 -18.93 -17.51 20.19
C ASP A 213 -20.35 -17.97 19.84
N HIS A 214 -20.96 -17.41 18.79
CA HIS A 214 -22.31 -17.80 18.35
C HIS A 214 -22.31 -19.03 17.43
N ALA A 215 -21.45 -19.07 16.41
CA ALA A 215 -21.49 -20.10 15.38
C ALA A 215 -20.68 -21.36 15.73
N TYR A 216 -19.73 -21.24 16.66
CA TYR A 216 -18.77 -22.28 17.04
C TYR A 216 -18.43 -22.20 18.54
N PRO A 217 -19.40 -22.35 19.46
CA PRO A 217 -19.20 -22.07 20.89
C PRO A 217 -18.02 -22.81 21.53
N SER A 218 -17.66 -23.98 20.99
CA SER A 218 -16.52 -24.80 21.47
C SER A 218 -15.14 -24.32 20.97
N TRP A 219 -15.05 -23.21 20.22
CA TRP A 219 -13.81 -22.80 19.56
C TRP A 219 -12.63 -22.54 20.52
N ARG A 220 -12.89 -22.05 21.74
CA ARG A 220 -11.84 -21.87 22.75
C ARG A 220 -11.30 -23.21 23.25
N ARG A 221 -12.17 -24.22 23.42
CA ARG A 221 -11.75 -25.58 23.77
C ARG A 221 -10.84 -26.17 22.69
N TRP A 222 -11.17 -25.92 21.42
CA TRP A 222 -10.33 -26.37 20.30
C TRP A 222 -8.98 -25.66 20.28
N LEU A 223 -8.94 -24.35 20.57
CA LEU A 223 -7.68 -23.62 20.70
C LEU A 223 -6.81 -24.23 21.79
N GLU A 224 -7.35 -24.49 22.98
CA GLU A 224 -6.59 -25.11 24.07
C GLU A 224 -6.05 -26.50 23.67
N ALA A 225 -6.88 -27.36 23.07
CA ALA A 225 -6.43 -28.66 22.56
C ALA A 225 -5.35 -28.57 21.45
N LEU A 226 -5.31 -27.45 20.72
CA LEU A 226 -4.31 -27.19 19.68
C LEU A 226 -3.04 -26.53 20.20
N LYS A 227 -3.06 -25.85 21.36
CA LYS A 227 -1.88 -25.17 21.92
C LYS A 227 -0.73 -26.14 22.14
N ASP A 228 -1.01 -27.33 22.67
CA ASP A 228 0.01 -28.36 22.90
C ASP A 228 0.64 -28.83 21.57
N ASN A 229 -0.19 -29.13 20.57
CA ASN A 229 0.27 -29.56 19.25
C ASN A 229 0.93 -28.45 18.42
N ALA A 230 0.75 -27.19 18.81
CA ALA A 230 1.25 -26.02 18.10
C ALA A 230 2.22 -25.18 18.96
N ALA A 231 2.74 -25.72 20.06
CA ALA A 231 3.57 -24.98 21.01
C ALA A 231 4.81 -24.37 20.33
N ASP A 232 5.55 -25.16 19.56
CA ASP A 232 6.73 -24.71 18.81
C ASP A 232 6.38 -23.63 17.76
N HIS A 233 5.19 -23.75 17.16
CA HIS A 233 4.71 -22.79 16.17
C HIS A 233 4.36 -21.46 16.83
N LEU A 234 3.60 -21.49 17.93
CA LEU A 234 3.18 -20.32 18.70
C LEU A 234 4.36 -19.62 19.37
N GLY A 235 5.29 -20.38 19.95
CA GLY A 235 6.41 -19.86 20.73
C GLY A 235 5.95 -18.85 21.79
N ASP A 236 6.64 -17.72 21.89
CA ASP A 236 6.31 -16.63 22.82
C ASP A 236 5.24 -15.63 22.31
N LEU A 237 4.57 -15.91 21.17
CA LEU A 237 3.70 -14.93 20.49
C LEU A 237 2.63 -14.35 21.44
N GLU A 238 2.03 -15.20 22.26
CA GLU A 238 1.02 -14.83 23.25
C GLU A 238 1.59 -13.83 24.27
N THR A 239 2.68 -14.19 24.95
CA THR A 239 3.37 -13.34 25.94
C THR A 239 3.79 -12.00 25.35
N ARG A 240 4.28 -12.00 24.11
CA ARG A 240 4.68 -10.78 23.41
C ARG A 240 3.51 -9.88 23.05
N LEU A 241 2.38 -10.45 22.63
CA LEU A 241 1.17 -9.68 22.35
C LEU A 241 0.62 -9.05 23.64
N LEU A 242 0.65 -9.78 24.76
CA LEU A 242 0.25 -9.28 26.08
C LEU A 242 1.16 -8.14 26.57
N GLY A 243 2.48 -8.29 26.37
CA GLY A 243 3.49 -7.28 26.72
C GLY A 243 3.58 -6.08 25.77
N LEU A 244 2.81 -6.07 24.67
CA LEU A 244 2.88 -4.97 23.70
C LEU A 244 2.20 -3.70 24.22
N GLU A 245 2.97 -2.62 24.29
CA GLU A 245 2.49 -1.33 24.79
C GLU A 245 2.03 -0.35 23.68
N SER A 246 0.98 0.41 24.01
CA SER A 246 0.51 1.54 23.21
C SER A 246 1.39 2.78 23.38
N GLY A 247 1.15 3.82 22.58
CA GLY A 247 1.85 5.11 22.73
C GLY A 247 1.62 5.82 24.08
N LYS A 248 0.71 5.32 24.91
CA LYS A 248 0.46 5.77 26.29
C LYS A 248 1.03 4.82 27.34
N LYS A 249 1.88 3.85 26.96
CA LYS A 249 2.43 2.81 27.84
C LYS A 249 1.39 1.90 28.50
N ASN A 250 0.20 1.79 27.90
CA ASN A 250 -0.83 0.83 28.32
C ASN A 250 -0.81 -0.38 27.40
N SER A 251 -1.10 -1.58 27.91
CA SER A 251 -1.26 -2.78 27.09
C SER A 251 -2.43 -2.64 26.09
N TYR A 252 -2.26 -3.23 24.90
CA TYR A 252 -3.35 -3.33 23.92
C TYR A 252 -4.44 -4.33 24.32
N PHE A 253 -4.07 -5.39 25.05
CA PHE A 253 -4.96 -6.46 25.46
C PHE A 253 -5.30 -6.30 26.95
N ASN A 254 -6.60 -6.32 27.26
CA ASN A 254 -7.12 -6.03 28.59
C ASN A 254 -7.95 -7.22 29.08
N GLN A 255 -7.83 -7.57 30.37
CA GLN A 255 -8.61 -8.66 30.97
C GLN A 255 -10.11 -8.35 30.98
N ALA A 256 -10.49 -7.13 31.34
CA ALA A 256 -11.88 -6.67 31.35
C ALA A 256 -12.06 -5.39 30.51
N LYS A 257 -13.18 -5.32 29.79
CA LYS A 257 -13.68 -4.08 29.17
C LYS A 257 -14.48 -3.30 30.21
N SER A 258 -14.42 -1.98 30.18
CA SER A 258 -15.04 -1.11 31.19
C SER A 258 -16.57 -1.00 31.08
N GLY A 259 -17.18 -1.54 30.03
CA GLY A 259 -18.62 -1.42 29.73
C GLY A 259 -18.97 -0.10 29.02
N ASP A 260 -18.12 0.92 29.11
CA ASP A 260 -18.25 2.18 28.38
C ASP A 260 -17.78 2.00 26.93
N GLN A 261 -18.74 1.96 26.00
CA GLN A 261 -18.49 1.82 24.56
C GLN A 261 -17.52 2.87 24.00
N ARG A 262 -17.44 4.09 24.56
CA ARG A 262 -16.52 5.13 24.09
C ARG A 262 -15.08 4.75 24.47
N LYS A 263 -14.87 4.33 25.72
CA LYS A 263 -13.55 3.94 26.25
C LYS A 263 -13.07 2.60 25.69
N ASP A 264 -13.98 1.67 25.44
CA ASP A 264 -13.65 0.31 25.01
C ASP A 264 -13.53 0.14 23.49
N SER A 265 -13.92 1.17 22.70
CA SER A 265 -13.93 1.11 21.24
C SER A 265 -12.60 0.76 20.56
N GLN A 266 -11.46 0.87 21.27
CA GLN A 266 -10.13 0.48 20.78
C GLN A 266 -9.41 -0.52 21.69
N LYS A 267 -10.07 -1.02 22.74
CA LYS A 267 -9.49 -2.04 23.61
C LYS A 267 -9.73 -3.43 23.04
N LEU A 268 -8.68 -4.26 23.03
CA LEU A 268 -8.79 -5.68 22.74
C LEU A 268 -9.00 -6.45 24.05
N GLY A 269 -9.92 -7.40 24.06
CA GLY A 269 -10.12 -8.34 25.17
C GLY A 269 -9.32 -9.63 24.97
N MET A 270 -9.36 -10.54 25.95
CA MET A 270 -8.70 -11.86 25.86
C MET A 270 -9.29 -12.72 24.73
N ALA A 271 -10.60 -12.68 24.50
CA ALA A 271 -11.21 -13.35 23.34
C ALA A 271 -10.65 -12.87 21.99
N ASP A 272 -10.22 -11.59 21.90
CA ASP A 272 -9.59 -11.04 20.71
C ASP A 272 -8.13 -11.55 20.55
N LEU A 273 -7.46 -11.93 21.65
CA LEU A 273 -6.14 -12.56 21.65
C LEU A 273 -6.25 -14.02 21.22
N ASP A 274 -7.14 -14.79 21.85
CA ASP A 274 -7.39 -16.20 21.53
C ASP A 274 -7.71 -16.39 20.04
N ALA A 275 -8.60 -15.55 19.49
CA ALA A 275 -8.95 -15.60 18.08
C ALA A 275 -7.74 -15.33 17.16
N ARG A 276 -6.76 -14.54 17.59
CA ARG A 276 -5.51 -14.29 16.83
C ARG A 276 -4.57 -15.48 16.90
N LEU A 277 -4.36 -16.05 18.08
CA LEU A 277 -3.55 -17.26 18.26
C LEU A 277 -4.14 -18.40 17.42
N PHE A 278 -5.46 -18.55 17.46
CA PHE A 278 -6.15 -19.55 16.67
C PHE A 278 -5.95 -19.31 15.16
N GLN A 279 -6.10 -18.07 14.69
CA GLN A 279 -5.84 -17.74 13.28
C GLN A 279 -4.38 -17.96 12.87
N PHE A 280 -3.43 -17.73 13.78
CA PHE A 280 -2.00 -17.95 13.55
C PHE A 280 -1.69 -19.44 13.33
N ILE A 281 -2.38 -20.33 14.04
CA ILE A 281 -2.34 -21.78 13.79
C ILE A 281 -2.94 -22.10 12.40
N LEU A 282 -4.13 -21.58 12.08
CA LEU A 282 -4.80 -21.82 10.78
C LEU A 282 -4.02 -21.29 9.56
N ASP A 283 -3.12 -20.33 9.77
CA ASP A 283 -2.29 -19.72 8.74
C ASP A 283 -0.88 -20.32 8.64
N ARG A 284 -0.59 -21.40 9.38
CA ARG A 284 0.64 -22.16 9.27
C ARG A 284 0.89 -22.55 7.82
N ARG A 285 2.17 -22.55 7.44
CA ARG A 285 2.58 -22.84 6.06
C ARG A 285 2.25 -24.29 5.71
N LYS A 286 1.70 -24.51 4.52
CA LYS A 286 1.13 -25.81 4.11
C LYS A 286 2.12 -26.99 4.19
N ASP A 287 3.35 -26.77 3.74
CA ASP A 287 4.42 -27.75 3.66
C ASP A 287 5.03 -28.13 5.02
N SER A 288 4.78 -27.35 6.06
CA SER A 288 5.27 -27.60 7.41
C SER A 288 4.13 -27.72 8.44
N ASP A 289 2.89 -27.91 7.98
CA ASP A 289 1.69 -28.02 8.83
C ASP A 289 1.35 -29.49 9.15
N PRO A 290 1.70 -30.00 10.35
CA PRO A 290 1.39 -31.37 10.76
C PRO A 290 -0.12 -31.60 10.90
N LEU A 291 -0.91 -30.53 11.05
CA LEU A 291 -2.37 -30.60 11.16
C LEU A 291 -3.05 -30.76 9.78
N ARG A 292 -2.31 -30.56 8.69
CA ARG A 292 -2.76 -30.71 7.28
C ARG A 292 -4.04 -29.94 6.95
N LEU A 293 -4.28 -28.80 7.61
CA LEU A 293 -5.56 -28.07 7.55
C LEU A 293 -5.86 -27.54 6.14
N ALA A 294 -4.82 -27.05 5.46
CA ALA A 294 -4.94 -26.54 4.10
C ALA A 294 -5.20 -27.67 3.07
N ASP A 295 -4.68 -28.87 3.31
CA ASP A 295 -4.92 -30.05 2.46
C ASP A 295 -6.35 -30.58 2.63
N ILE A 296 -6.83 -30.67 3.87
CA ILE A 296 -8.22 -31.02 4.18
C ILE A 296 -9.17 -30.08 3.43
N TYR A 297 -8.96 -28.76 3.55
CA TYR A 297 -9.75 -27.78 2.79
C TYR A 297 -9.59 -27.95 1.27
N GLY A 298 -8.39 -28.21 0.77
CA GLY A 298 -8.12 -28.40 -0.65
C GLY A 298 -8.95 -29.53 -1.27
N HIS A 299 -8.95 -30.70 -0.62
CA HIS A 299 -9.76 -31.85 -1.04
C HIS A 299 -11.26 -31.58 -0.88
N ALA A 300 -11.69 -31.01 0.24
CA ALA A 300 -13.09 -30.66 0.46
C ALA A 300 -13.60 -29.63 -0.57
N LYS A 301 -12.78 -28.64 -0.95
CA LYS A 301 -13.10 -27.66 -1.99
C LYS A 301 -13.30 -28.34 -3.34
N ARG A 302 -12.40 -29.27 -3.72
CA ARG A 302 -12.49 -29.98 -5.00
C ARG A 302 -13.75 -30.84 -5.09
N LEU A 303 -14.05 -31.59 -4.03
CA LEU A 303 -15.28 -32.37 -3.93
C LEU A 303 -16.54 -31.52 -4.04
N ARG A 304 -16.57 -30.36 -3.37
CA ARG A 304 -17.68 -29.41 -3.53
C ARG A 304 -17.82 -29.00 -4.98
N GLN A 305 -16.74 -28.61 -5.66
CA GLN A 305 -16.79 -28.17 -7.06
C GLN A 305 -17.35 -29.23 -8.02
N LEU A 306 -17.07 -30.50 -7.77
CA LEU A 306 -17.62 -31.62 -8.54
C LEU A 306 -19.13 -31.81 -8.26
N GLY A 307 -19.56 -31.67 -7.00
CA GLY A 307 -20.96 -31.87 -6.59
C GLY A 307 -21.98 -30.78 -6.96
N TRP A 308 -21.60 -29.70 -7.67
CA TRP A 308 -22.57 -28.68 -8.18
C TRP A 308 -23.14 -29.02 -9.55
N ARG A 309 -22.68 -30.10 -10.20
CA ARG A 309 -23.14 -30.51 -11.55
C ARG A 309 -24.17 -31.65 -11.42
N THR A 310 -25.24 -31.56 -12.19
CA THR A 310 -26.34 -32.55 -12.23
C THR A 310 -25.93 -33.88 -12.86
N GLU A 311 -24.91 -33.89 -13.73
CA GLU A 311 -24.34 -35.07 -14.35
C GLU A 311 -22.81 -34.98 -14.33
N LEU A 312 -22.15 -36.05 -13.86
CA LEU A 312 -20.69 -36.19 -13.87
C LEU A 312 -20.28 -37.17 -14.96
N THR A 313 -19.24 -36.82 -15.72
CA THR A 313 -18.60 -37.73 -16.66
C THR A 313 -17.84 -38.85 -15.91
N GLU A 314 -17.59 -40.00 -16.55
CA GLU A 314 -16.83 -41.10 -15.92
C GLU A 314 -15.46 -40.67 -15.34
N PRO A 315 -14.64 -39.85 -16.05
CA PRO A 315 -13.41 -39.32 -15.46
C PRO A 315 -13.63 -38.47 -14.21
N GLU A 316 -14.70 -37.69 -14.15
CA GLU A 316 -15.04 -36.86 -12.99
C GLU A 316 -15.54 -37.72 -11.81
N LYS A 317 -16.25 -38.83 -12.07
CA LYS A 317 -16.63 -39.81 -11.04
C LYS A 317 -15.39 -40.46 -10.43
N MET A 318 -14.43 -40.87 -11.26
CA MET A 318 -13.14 -41.40 -10.78
C MET A 318 -12.37 -40.35 -9.98
N GLU A 319 -12.35 -39.09 -10.42
CA GLU A 319 -11.73 -38.00 -9.68
C GLU A 319 -12.44 -37.75 -8.33
N GLN A 320 -13.76 -37.79 -8.29
CA GLN A 320 -14.55 -37.64 -7.07
C GLN A 320 -14.19 -38.74 -6.06
N ALA A 321 -14.23 -40.02 -6.47
CA ALA A 321 -13.88 -41.16 -5.60
C ALA A 321 -12.45 -41.03 -5.05
N ARG A 322 -11.49 -40.66 -5.90
CA ARG A 322 -10.11 -40.40 -5.50
C ARG A 322 -10.01 -39.29 -4.45
N HIS A 323 -10.74 -38.20 -4.59
CA HIS A 323 -10.73 -37.11 -3.62
C HIS A 323 -11.48 -37.44 -2.33
N GLN A 324 -12.51 -38.28 -2.37
CA GLN A 324 -13.19 -38.78 -1.17
C GLN A 324 -12.23 -39.63 -0.32
N GLN A 325 -11.55 -40.59 -0.96
CA GLN A 325 -10.53 -41.42 -0.32
C GLN A 325 -9.39 -40.56 0.26
N LYS A 326 -8.82 -39.65 -0.55
CA LYS A 326 -7.75 -38.74 -0.11
C LYS A 326 -8.18 -37.85 1.05
N LEU A 327 -9.41 -37.33 1.05
CA LEU A 327 -9.92 -36.52 2.16
C LEU A 327 -10.00 -37.33 3.45
N ALA A 328 -10.62 -38.52 3.40
CA ALA A 328 -10.75 -39.39 4.57
C ALA A 328 -9.37 -39.77 5.13
N GLN A 329 -8.44 -40.16 4.26
CA GLN A 329 -7.06 -40.48 4.63
C GLN A 329 -6.33 -39.27 5.22
N THR A 330 -6.45 -38.08 4.60
CA THR A 330 -5.80 -36.86 5.10
C THR A 330 -6.29 -36.48 6.50
N VAL A 331 -7.60 -36.64 6.78
CA VAL A 331 -8.15 -36.41 8.12
C VAL A 331 -7.60 -37.42 9.12
N LEU A 332 -7.53 -38.69 8.75
CA LEU A 332 -6.99 -39.75 9.61
C LEU A 332 -5.52 -39.51 9.97
N GLU A 333 -4.69 -39.23 8.96
CA GLU A 333 -3.25 -39.00 9.07
C GLU A 333 -2.87 -37.62 9.63
N SER A 334 -3.83 -36.71 9.79
CA SER A 334 -3.55 -35.39 10.38
C SER A 334 -3.12 -35.51 11.84
N GLY A 335 -2.20 -34.65 12.27
CA GLY A 335 -1.80 -34.49 13.67
C GLY A 335 -2.84 -33.80 14.56
N LEU A 336 -4.12 -33.79 14.14
CA LEU A 336 -5.19 -33.23 14.95
C LEU A 336 -5.49 -34.11 16.17
N PRO A 337 -5.86 -33.51 17.32
CA PRO A 337 -6.47 -34.25 18.41
C PRO A 337 -7.68 -35.09 17.95
N PRO A 338 -7.89 -36.29 18.49
CA PRO A 338 -9.00 -37.17 18.09
C PRO A 338 -10.38 -36.52 18.16
N ASP A 339 -10.61 -35.65 19.15
CA ASP A 339 -11.88 -34.95 19.35
C ASP A 339 -12.16 -33.84 18.32
N LEU A 340 -11.13 -33.42 17.56
CA LEU A 340 -11.25 -32.43 16.48
C LEU A 340 -11.40 -33.09 15.09
N LYS A 341 -11.19 -34.41 14.98
CA LYS A 341 -11.35 -35.17 13.75
C LYS A 341 -12.83 -35.55 13.55
N THR A 342 -13.55 -34.79 12.72
CA THR A 342 -14.91 -35.18 12.30
C THR A 342 -14.90 -35.88 10.95
N SER A 343 -15.60 -37.00 10.82
CA SER A 343 -15.73 -37.73 9.55
C SER A 343 -16.41 -36.88 8.46
N PRO A 344 -15.93 -36.92 7.20
CA PRO A 344 -16.55 -36.22 6.09
C PRO A 344 -17.90 -36.87 5.70
N GLN A 345 -18.88 -36.04 5.36
CA GLN A 345 -20.23 -36.39 4.93
C GLN A 345 -20.41 -35.98 3.46
N PHE A 346 -20.21 -36.93 2.54
CA PHE A 346 -20.16 -36.62 1.11
C PHE A 346 -21.52 -36.33 0.45
N ASN A 347 -22.62 -36.66 1.13
CA ASN A 347 -23.99 -36.50 0.60
C ASN A 347 -24.66 -35.19 1.04
N GLN A 348 -23.92 -34.29 1.71
CA GLN A 348 -24.44 -33.02 2.19
C GLN A 348 -23.80 -31.82 1.45
N GLN A 349 -24.50 -30.68 1.46
CA GLN A 349 -23.99 -29.44 0.89
C GLN A 349 -22.67 -28.99 1.56
N ASP A 350 -22.55 -29.20 2.86
CA ASP A 350 -21.34 -29.03 3.63
C ASP A 350 -20.74 -30.39 3.98
N ILE A 351 -19.51 -30.65 3.51
CA ILE A 351 -18.80 -31.92 3.72
C ILE A 351 -18.54 -32.23 5.20
N PHE A 352 -18.52 -31.21 6.07
CA PHE A 352 -18.33 -31.41 7.51
C PHE A 352 -19.54 -30.84 8.25
N PRO A 353 -19.99 -31.47 9.34
CA PRO A 353 -21.15 -31.02 10.10
C PRO A 353 -21.04 -29.55 10.51
N ALA A 354 -22.13 -28.80 10.36
CA ALA A 354 -22.20 -27.41 10.79
C ALA A 354 -21.84 -27.31 12.29
N GLY A 355 -21.03 -26.31 12.65
CA GLY A 355 -20.54 -26.13 14.01
C GLY A 355 -19.32 -26.97 14.40
N SER A 356 -18.84 -27.89 13.55
CA SER A 356 -17.59 -28.63 13.83
C SER A 356 -16.32 -27.82 13.57
N PHE A 357 -15.19 -28.29 14.12
CA PHE A 357 -13.88 -27.70 13.87
C PHE A 357 -13.50 -27.73 12.37
N LEU A 358 -13.63 -28.88 11.70
CA LEU A 358 -13.29 -28.98 10.27
C LEU A 358 -14.25 -28.18 9.37
N HIS A 359 -15.49 -27.96 9.81
CA HIS A 359 -16.40 -27.02 9.16
C HIS A 359 -15.91 -25.57 9.30
N LEU A 360 -15.46 -25.14 10.49
CA LEU A 360 -14.80 -23.84 10.69
C LEU A 360 -13.56 -23.69 9.79
N VAL A 361 -12.69 -24.69 9.75
CA VAL A 361 -11.48 -24.71 8.92
C VAL A 361 -11.85 -24.46 7.45
N CYS A 362 -12.83 -25.20 6.91
CA CYS A 362 -13.29 -25.01 5.53
C CYS A 362 -13.84 -23.60 5.28
N ARG A 363 -14.63 -23.06 6.21
CA ARG A 363 -15.16 -21.69 6.10
C ARG A 363 -14.06 -20.64 6.21
N TYR A 364 -13.04 -20.85 7.04
CA TYR A 364 -11.90 -19.96 7.19
C TYR A 364 -11.12 -19.82 5.89
N PHE A 365 -10.63 -20.93 5.33
CA PHE A 365 -9.84 -20.90 4.09
C PHE A 365 -10.66 -20.39 2.89
N LYS A 366 -11.96 -20.68 2.83
CA LYS A 366 -12.87 -20.09 1.82
C LYS A 366 -12.91 -18.57 1.95
N ASN A 367 -13.15 -18.03 3.14
CA ASN A 367 -13.21 -16.57 3.36
C ASN A 367 -11.85 -15.90 3.11
N ARG A 368 -10.76 -16.54 3.50
CA ARG A 368 -9.39 -16.07 3.25
C ARG A 368 -9.08 -15.98 1.75
N LEU A 369 -9.50 -16.98 0.98
CA LEU A 369 -9.38 -16.95 -0.49
C LEU A 369 -10.23 -15.83 -1.10
N ARG A 370 -11.49 -15.70 -0.67
CA ARG A 370 -12.36 -14.60 -1.15
C ARG A 370 -11.79 -13.22 -0.80
N ALA A 371 -11.16 -13.05 0.36
CA ALA A 371 -10.49 -11.80 0.70
C ALA A 371 -9.32 -11.49 -0.24
N ARG A 372 -8.47 -12.48 -0.54
CA ARG A 372 -7.35 -12.35 -1.49
C ARG A 372 -7.82 -11.97 -2.90
N GLU A 373 -8.96 -12.50 -3.32
CA GLU A 373 -9.58 -12.23 -4.63
C GLU A 373 -10.41 -10.92 -4.64
N GLY A 374 -10.45 -10.16 -3.54
CA GLY A 374 -11.28 -8.95 -3.44
C GLY A 374 -12.79 -9.23 -3.40
N ARG A 375 -13.20 -10.48 -3.17
CA ARG A 375 -14.61 -10.93 -3.21
C ARG A 375 -15.32 -10.87 -1.87
N LEU A 376 -14.59 -10.55 -0.80
CA LEU A 376 -15.17 -10.35 0.53
C LEU A 376 -15.68 -8.91 0.66
N PHE A 377 -16.92 -8.76 1.13
CA PHE A 377 -17.55 -7.48 1.43
C PHE A 377 -17.94 -7.45 2.92
N ILE A 378 -17.44 -6.45 3.64
CA ILE A 378 -17.76 -6.22 5.04
C ILE A 378 -18.31 -4.80 5.13
N HIS A 379 -19.59 -4.68 5.43
CA HIS A 379 -20.27 -3.39 5.38
C HIS A 379 -19.95 -2.51 6.60
N PRO A 380 -19.87 -1.18 6.40
CA PRO A 380 -19.80 -0.22 7.49
C PRO A 380 -21.03 -0.28 8.41
N ASP A 381 -20.82 -0.08 9.72
CA ASP A 381 -21.88 0.19 10.69
C ASP A 381 -22.39 1.61 10.44
N TYR A 382 -23.58 1.71 9.86
CA TYR A 382 -24.23 2.98 9.52
C TYR A 382 -25.28 3.36 10.55
N GLN A 383 -25.28 4.64 10.94
CA GLN A 383 -26.34 5.25 11.73
C GLN A 383 -27.13 6.24 10.88
N ARG A 384 -28.44 6.06 10.76
CA ARG A 384 -29.32 7.03 10.12
C ARG A 384 -29.49 8.25 11.02
N THR A 385 -29.30 9.43 10.46
CA THR A 385 -29.48 10.72 11.14
C THR A 385 -30.54 11.53 10.41
N ALA A 386 -31.39 12.26 11.16
CA ALA A 386 -32.50 13.01 10.59
C ALA A 386 -32.06 14.01 9.51
N HIS A 387 -30.92 14.69 9.71
CA HIS A 387 -30.49 15.80 8.83
C HIS A 387 -29.39 15.44 7.83
N ARG A 388 -28.70 14.29 8.00
CA ARG A 388 -27.49 13.96 7.20
C ARG A 388 -27.52 12.54 6.62
N GLY A 389 -28.66 11.84 6.71
CA GLY A 389 -28.80 10.47 6.22
C GLY A 389 -27.90 9.48 6.96
N TYR A 390 -27.47 8.42 6.27
CA TYR A 390 -26.58 7.40 6.83
C TYR A 390 -25.14 7.90 7.05
N GLN A 391 -24.68 7.81 8.29
CA GLN A 391 -23.31 8.13 8.69
C GLN A 391 -22.57 6.89 9.16
N PHE A 392 -21.32 6.76 8.72
CA PHE A 392 -20.41 5.71 9.16
C PHE A 392 -19.97 5.95 10.61
N ARG A 393 -20.18 4.98 11.50
CA ARG A 393 -19.80 5.06 12.92
C ARG A 393 -18.33 4.73 13.21
N ASN A 394 -17.47 4.74 12.20
CA ASN A 394 -16.06 4.32 12.29
C ASN A 394 -15.87 2.85 12.74
N ARG A 395 -16.87 1.99 12.51
CA ARG A 395 -16.88 0.56 12.83
C ARG A 395 -17.56 -0.22 11.72
N PHE A 396 -17.27 -1.50 11.62
CA PHE A 396 -17.84 -2.38 10.60
C PHE A 396 -18.72 -3.43 11.23
N ILE A 397 -19.73 -3.87 10.47
CA ILE A 397 -20.67 -4.90 10.91
C ILE A 397 -19.92 -6.23 10.93
N SER A 398 -19.75 -6.79 12.12
CA SER A 398 -18.91 -7.96 12.34
C SER A 398 -19.70 -9.18 12.79
N GLU A 399 -20.85 -9.01 13.43
CA GLU A 399 -21.62 -10.10 14.08
C GLU A 399 -21.88 -11.31 13.16
N ASN A 400 -22.14 -11.08 11.88
CA ASN A 400 -22.43 -12.14 10.90
C ASN A 400 -21.22 -12.56 10.03
N ASN A 401 -20.04 -12.00 10.30
CA ASN A 401 -18.84 -12.21 9.51
C ASN A 401 -17.78 -12.99 10.30
N LEU A 402 -17.34 -14.12 9.74
CA LEU A 402 -16.24 -14.93 10.30
C LEU A 402 -14.93 -14.12 10.38
N LEU A 403 -14.65 -13.33 9.34
CA LEU A 403 -13.51 -12.42 9.31
C LEU A 403 -14.00 -10.98 9.46
N ARG A 404 -13.33 -10.20 10.29
CA ARG A 404 -13.60 -8.76 10.48
C ARG A 404 -12.34 -7.93 10.27
N TYR A 405 -12.52 -6.65 9.97
CA TYR A 405 -11.41 -5.70 9.98
C TYR A 405 -10.83 -5.55 11.39
N CYS A 406 -9.50 -5.46 11.49
CA CYS A 406 -8.80 -5.06 12.71
C CYS A 406 -9.24 -3.66 13.18
N ASN A 407 -9.34 -2.70 12.26
CA ASN A 407 -9.88 -1.35 12.48
C ASN A 407 -9.14 -0.49 13.56
N LEU A 408 -8.04 -0.98 14.13
CA LEU A 408 -7.14 -0.19 14.98
C LEU A 408 -6.37 0.85 14.16
N LYS A 409 -5.95 1.94 14.81
CA LYS A 409 -5.18 3.00 14.16
C LYS A 409 -3.70 2.59 14.06
N PRO A 410 -3.09 2.59 12.86
CA PRO A 410 -1.65 2.51 12.71
C PRO A 410 -0.94 3.70 13.37
N ARG A 411 0.29 3.48 13.82
CA ARG A 411 1.16 4.57 14.29
C ARG A 411 1.79 5.30 13.10
N GLN A 412 2.24 6.51 13.36
CA GLN A 412 3.08 7.26 12.42
C GLN A 412 4.38 6.52 12.12
N LYS A 413 4.89 6.65 10.90
CA LYS A 413 6.12 5.97 10.45
C LYS A 413 7.36 6.34 11.27
N ARG A 414 7.37 7.52 11.90
CA ARG A 414 8.43 7.92 12.85
C ARG A 414 8.62 6.93 14.03
N TYR A 415 7.58 6.17 14.38
CA TYR A 415 7.64 5.15 15.42
C TYR A 415 7.83 3.73 14.88
N GLN A 416 8.21 3.57 13.61
CA GLN A 416 8.34 2.28 12.95
C GLN A 416 9.76 2.03 12.42
N MET A 417 10.73 2.89 12.75
CA MET A 417 12.11 2.78 12.26
C MET A 417 12.67 1.37 12.47
N VAL A 418 12.67 0.86 13.71
CA VAL A 418 13.19 -0.49 14.03
C VAL A 418 12.48 -1.58 13.22
N ASN A 419 11.13 -1.58 13.21
CA ASN A 419 10.35 -2.59 12.47
C ASN A 419 10.64 -2.57 10.97
N ASP A 420 10.74 -1.38 10.40
CA ASP A 420 10.93 -1.22 8.96
C ASP A 420 12.37 -1.53 8.55
N VAL A 421 13.38 -1.17 9.36
CA VAL A 421 14.78 -1.59 9.15
C VAL A 421 14.88 -3.10 9.22
N ALA A 422 14.32 -3.72 10.27
CA ALA A 422 14.29 -5.17 10.42
C ALA A 422 13.61 -5.86 9.21
N GLY A 423 12.53 -5.25 8.71
CA GLY A 423 11.86 -5.69 7.49
C GLY A 423 12.73 -5.62 6.23
N VAL A 424 13.56 -4.59 6.05
CA VAL A 424 14.52 -4.52 4.93
C VAL A 424 15.61 -5.57 5.09
N LEU A 425 16.17 -5.71 6.30
CA LEU A 425 17.25 -6.63 6.61
C LEU A 425 16.79 -8.10 6.75
N GLN A 426 15.49 -8.35 6.63
CA GLN A 426 14.86 -9.67 6.74
C GLN A 426 15.18 -10.39 8.07
N VAL A 427 15.12 -9.65 9.17
CA VAL A 427 15.34 -10.14 10.53
C VAL A 427 14.19 -9.72 11.45
N SER A 428 14.09 -10.33 12.63
CA SER A 428 13.14 -9.87 13.63
C SER A 428 13.58 -8.53 14.22
N PRO A 429 12.65 -7.64 14.61
CA PRO A 429 12.98 -6.40 15.32
C PRO A 429 13.81 -6.64 16.58
N ASP A 430 13.57 -7.74 17.31
CA ASP A 430 14.29 -8.03 18.55
C ASP A 430 15.74 -8.41 18.28
N ARG A 431 16.00 -9.22 17.24
CA ARG A 431 17.38 -9.57 16.85
C ARG A 431 18.15 -8.31 16.46
N LEU A 432 17.52 -7.41 15.69
CA LEU A 432 18.13 -6.14 15.31
C LEU A 432 18.46 -5.27 16.53
N VAL A 433 17.52 -5.15 17.48
CA VAL A 433 17.73 -4.36 18.71
C VAL A 433 18.81 -5.00 19.59
N LEU A 434 18.83 -6.32 19.71
CA LEU A 434 19.84 -7.05 20.47
C LEU A 434 21.24 -6.77 19.95
N VAL A 435 21.45 -6.89 18.63
CA VAL A 435 22.75 -6.63 17.98
C VAL A 435 23.15 -5.16 18.16
N ALA A 436 22.23 -4.22 17.91
CA ALA A 436 22.52 -2.80 18.07
C ALA A 436 22.93 -2.44 19.52
N ARG A 437 22.31 -3.08 20.52
CA ARG A 437 22.60 -2.85 21.94
C ARG A 437 23.92 -3.44 22.42
N GLN A 438 24.56 -4.34 21.66
CA GLN A 438 25.88 -4.84 22.06
C GLN A 438 26.90 -3.71 22.22
N ASN A 439 26.81 -2.68 21.36
CA ASN A 439 27.73 -1.53 21.37
C ASN A 439 27.04 -0.20 21.71
N HIS A 440 25.70 -0.12 21.64
CA HIS A 440 24.93 1.12 21.88
C HIS A 440 23.81 0.89 22.91
N ASN A 441 24.18 0.86 24.19
CA ASN A 441 23.24 0.55 25.29
C ASN A 441 22.33 1.72 25.71
N ASP A 442 22.73 2.96 25.41
CA ASP A 442 22.01 4.16 25.85
C ASP A 442 20.92 4.59 24.88
N GLY A 443 19.83 5.15 25.43
CA GLY A 443 18.72 5.72 24.67
C GLY A 443 17.64 4.73 24.23
N SER A 444 16.77 5.19 23.33
CA SER A 444 15.66 4.42 22.78
C SER A 444 16.13 3.34 21.80
N GLN A 445 15.30 2.32 21.55
CA GLN A 445 15.60 1.26 20.59
C GLN A 445 15.94 1.80 19.18
N SER A 446 15.27 2.87 18.74
CA SER A 446 15.55 3.50 17.45
C SER A 446 16.89 4.22 17.41
N GLU A 447 17.30 4.84 18.52
CA GLU A 447 18.60 5.54 18.63
C GLU A 447 19.75 4.54 18.60
N ALA A 448 19.65 3.44 19.35
CA ALA A 448 20.63 2.36 19.31
C ALA A 448 20.81 1.78 17.90
N VAL A 449 19.71 1.45 17.21
CA VAL A 449 19.76 0.93 15.82
C VAL A 449 20.32 1.96 14.85
N PHE A 450 19.99 3.25 15.02
CA PHE A 450 20.54 4.32 14.18
C PHE A 450 22.04 4.49 14.36
N ALA A 451 22.53 4.44 15.60
CA ALA A 451 23.95 4.51 15.92
C ALA A 451 24.70 3.31 15.35
N TRP A 452 24.19 2.09 15.56
CA TRP A 452 24.74 0.86 14.99
C TRP A 452 24.84 0.91 13.45
N LEU A 453 23.81 1.42 12.76
CA LEU A 453 23.89 1.61 11.30
C LEU A 453 24.99 2.60 10.88
N LYS A 454 25.36 3.57 11.72
CA LYS A 454 26.42 4.53 11.42
C LYS A 454 27.83 3.94 11.58
N ASP A 455 27.99 2.85 12.31
CA ASP A 455 29.29 2.18 12.48
C ASP A 455 29.81 1.63 11.14
N PHE A 456 28.91 1.29 10.21
CA PHE A 456 29.29 0.86 8.87
C PHE A 456 29.74 2.03 7.99
N ARG A 457 31.06 2.19 7.86
CA ARG A 457 31.68 3.29 7.09
C ARG A 457 31.13 3.40 5.67
N GLY A 458 30.55 4.56 5.37
CA GLY A 458 30.00 4.88 4.05
C GLY A 458 28.60 4.29 3.77
N LEU A 459 27.94 3.66 4.74
CA LEU A 459 26.58 3.14 4.59
C LEU A 459 25.58 4.25 4.27
N GLN A 460 25.59 5.34 5.04
CA GLN A 460 24.67 6.47 4.82
C GLN A 460 24.83 7.08 3.42
N THR A 461 26.07 7.25 2.96
CA THR A 461 26.38 7.77 1.62
C THR A 461 25.87 6.82 0.52
N ALA A 462 26.12 5.51 0.65
CA ALA A 462 25.62 4.53 -0.31
C ALA A 462 24.08 4.50 -0.34
N CYS A 463 23.43 4.57 0.82
CA CYS A 463 21.98 4.64 0.94
C CYS A 463 21.42 5.91 0.27
N LYS A 464 22.06 7.07 0.49
CA LYS A 464 21.66 8.33 -0.15
C LYS A 464 21.77 8.25 -1.67
N ASN A 465 22.92 7.80 -2.18
CA ASN A 465 23.14 7.65 -3.62
C ASN A 465 22.12 6.70 -4.24
N ALA A 466 21.80 5.59 -3.56
CA ALA A 466 20.78 4.65 -4.00
C ALA A 466 19.38 5.30 -4.08
N ALA A 467 19.02 6.11 -3.07
CA ALA A 467 17.75 6.83 -3.06
C ALA A 467 17.67 7.87 -4.20
N ASP A 468 18.76 8.57 -4.48
CA ASP A 468 18.82 9.56 -5.55
C ASP A 468 18.79 8.91 -6.94
N SER A 469 19.53 7.82 -7.17
CA SER A 469 19.44 7.04 -8.41
C SER A 469 18.03 6.47 -8.65
N GLN A 470 17.33 6.04 -7.60
CA GLN A 470 15.94 5.58 -7.72
C GLN A 470 14.99 6.72 -8.13
N LYS A 471 15.19 7.94 -7.61
CA LYS A 471 14.40 9.11 -8.01
C LYS A 471 14.69 9.55 -9.44
N GLU A 472 15.97 9.50 -9.83
CA GLU A 472 16.44 9.91 -11.15
C GLU A 472 15.92 8.96 -12.25
N HIS A 473 16.11 7.65 -12.08
CA HIS A 473 15.80 6.67 -13.13
C HIS A 473 14.40 6.06 -13.03
N ARG A 474 13.70 6.23 -11.89
CA ARG A 474 12.32 5.76 -11.66
C ARG A 474 12.12 4.30 -12.09
N GLY A 475 11.14 4.03 -12.97
CA GLY A 475 10.80 2.68 -13.44
C GLY A 475 11.87 2.05 -14.34
N LEU A 476 12.80 2.84 -14.89
CA LEU A 476 13.85 2.37 -15.78
C LEU A 476 15.12 1.93 -15.02
N LEU A 477 15.17 2.11 -13.69
CA LEU A 477 16.36 1.80 -12.89
C LEU A 477 16.84 0.36 -13.10
N LYS A 478 15.92 -0.61 -13.06
CA LYS A 478 16.26 -2.03 -13.26
C LYS A 478 16.77 -2.30 -14.67
N THR A 479 16.15 -1.69 -15.68
CA THR A 479 16.57 -1.82 -17.08
C THR A 479 17.97 -1.25 -17.31
N LYS A 480 18.27 -0.08 -16.73
CA LYS A 480 19.60 0.54 -16.82
C LYS A 480 20.69 -0.27 -16.11
N LEU A 481 20.37 -0.86 -14.96
CA LEU A 481 21.24 -1.81 -14.27
C LEU A 481 21.57 -3.01 -15.17
N LEU A 482 20.55 -3.59 -15.81
CA LEU A 482 20.72 -4.73 -16.73
C LEU A 482 21.48 -4.34 -18.01
N ALA A 483 21.31 -3.11 -18.49
CA ALA A 483 22.04 -2.56 -19.63
C ALA A 483 23.52 -2.22 -19.33
N GLY A 484 23.99 -2.43 -18.10
CA GLY A 484 25.40 -2.31 -17.73
C GLY A 484 25.88 -0.88 -17.47
N ASP A 485 25.02 0.01 -16.98
CA ASP A 485 25.44 1.36 -16.57
C ASP A 485 26.55 1.28 -15.48
N ARG A 486 27.76 1.76 -15.81
CA ARG A 486 28.95 1.63 -14.96
C ARG A 486 28.79 2.30 -13.60
N ALA A 487 28.09 3.43 -13.52
CA ALA A 487 27.90 4.14 -12.25
C ALA A 487 26.94 3.38 -11.34
N LEU A 488 25.85 2.84 -11.91
CA LEU A 488 24.90 2.01 -11.18
C LEU A 488 25.49 0.67 -10.77
N GLN A 489 26.34 0.05 -11.60
CA GLN A 489 27.05 -1.18 -11.24
C GLN A 489 27.99 -0.97 -10.05
N ARG A 490 28.82 0.07 -10.06
CA ARG A 490 29.68 0.40 -8.91
C ARG A 490 28.89 0.62 -7.62
N LEU A 491 27.73 1.27 -7.72
CA LEU A 491 26.85 1.47 -6.57
C LEU A 491 26.25 0.13 -6.09
N GLN A 492 25.82 -0.74 -7.01
CA GLN A 492 25.31 -2.08 -6.71
C GLN A 492 26.38 -2.96 -6.04
N ASP A 493 27.64 -2.89 -6.48
CA ASP A 493 28.77 -3.58 -5.85
C ASP A 493 28.99 -3.08 -4.43
N ARG A 494 28.95 -1.76 -4.22
CA ARG A 494 29.08 -1.17 -2.89
C ARG A 494 27.95 -1.58 -1.96
N CYS A 495 26.70 -1.63 -2.45
CA CYS A 495 25.55 -2.13 -1.70
C CYS A 495 25.76 -3.60 -1.30
N THR A 496 26.28 -4.42 -2.21
CA THR A 496 26.56 -5.84 -1.97
C THR A 496 27.64 -6.02 -0.90
N GLN A 497 28.74 -5.27 -0.99
CA GLN A 497 29.81 -5.28 0.01
C GLN A 497 29.30 -4.92 1.41
N LEU A 498 28.56 -3.82 1.53
CA LEU A 498 28.01 -3.37 2.82
C LEU A 498 26.98 -4.36 3.37
N SER A 499 26.20 -5.02 2.51
CA SER A 499 25.23 -6.01 2.94
C SER A 499 25.87 -7.23 3.58
N ARG A 500 27.03 -7.67 3.07
CA ARG A 500 27.82 -8.76 3.68
C ARG A 500 28.32 -8.38 5.07
N LEU A 501 28.81 -7.14 5.25
CA LEU A 501 29.27 -6.66 6.55
C LEU A 501 28.12 -6.65 7.57
N ILE A 502 26.97 -6.09 7.17
CA ILE A 502 25.77 -6.06 8.01
C ILE A 502 25.30 -7.47 8.36
N ALA A 503 25.24 -8.37 7.38
CA ALA A 503 24.77 -9.74 7.60
C ALA A 503 25.66 -10.52 8.57
N ARG A 504 26.98 -10.30 8.56
CA ARG A 504 27.93 -10.94 9.49
C ARG A 504 27.67 -10.56 10.95
N GLU A 505 27.28 -9.33 11.22
CA GLU A 505 26.94 -8.90 12.59
C GLU A 505 25.55 -9.36 13.02
N ILE A 506 24.59 -9.43 12.09
CA ILE A 506 23.22 -9.81 12.43
C ILE A 506 23.06 -11.32 12.59
N CYS A 507 23.70 -12.14 11.75
CA CYS A 507 23.58 -13.60 11.83
C CYS A 507 24.09 -14.14 13.17
N SER A 508 23.50 -15.24 13.64
CA SER A 508 23.98 -15.99 14.81
C SER A 508 23.81 -17.49 14.58
N GLY A 509 24.72 -18.28 15.14
CA GLY A 509 24.70 -19.75 14.99
C GLY A 509 24.96 -20.16 13.53
N ASP A 510 24.17 -21.12 13.04
CA ASP A 510 24.31 -21.73 11.71
C ASP A 510 23.72 -20.88 10.55
N GLU A 511 23.33 -19.63 10.81
CA GLU A 511 22.78 -18.77 9.76
C GLU A 511 23.83 -18.32 8.74
N ASP A 512 23.66 -18.67 7.47
CA ASP A 512 24.54 -18.22 6.37
C ASP A 512 24.46 -16.70 6.14
N PRO A 513 25.52 -15.92 6.44
CA PRO A 513 25.56 -14.48 6.21
C PRO A 513 25.48 -14.09 4.73
N GLU A 514 25.99 -14.92 3.82
CA GLU A 514 25.98 -14.62 2.38
C GLU A 514 24.57 -14.74 1.82
N ALA A 515 23.87 -15.84 2.10
CA ALA A 515 22.45 -16.00 1.75
C ALA A 515 21.57 -14.89 2.35
N ARG A 516 21.90 -14.41 3.56
CA ARG A 516 21.19 -13.29 4.17
C ARG A 516 21.48 -11.97 3.45
N ALA A 517 22.75 -11.66 3.17
CA ALA A 517 23.15 -10.44 2.47
C ALA A 517 22.48 -10.29 1.10
N GLN A 518 22.31 -11.38 0.36
CA GLN A 518 21.64 -11.37 -0.96
C GLN A 518 20.19 -10.85 -0.89
N LYS A 519 19.51 -10.96 0.26
CA LYS A 519 18.11 -10.51 0.40
C LYS A 519 17.95 -8.99 0.37
N PHE A 520 19.00 -8.23 0.67
CA PHE A 520 18.96 -6.77 0.77
C PHE A 520 20.16 -6.06 0.12
N SER A 521 20.90 -6.75 -0.76
CA SER A 521 22.06 -6.20 -1.47
C SER A 521 21.73 -5.23 -2.61
N SER A 522 20.45 -5.00 -2.90
CA SER A 522 20.01 -4.17 -4.03
C SER A 522 20.01 -2.68 -3.72
N ILE A 523 20.22 -1.86 -4.76
CA ILE A 523 20.01 -0.39 -4.72
C ILE A 523 18.64 -0.04 -4.13
N PHE A 524 17.59 -0.80 -4.46
CA PHE A 524 16.24 -0.57 -3.92
C PHE A 524 16.16 -0.73 -2.40
N SER A 525 16.88 -1.70 -1.83
CA SER A 525 16.91 -1.93 -0.38
C SER A 525 17.65 -0.81 0.34
N PHE A 526 18.77 -0.36 -0.22
CA PHE A 526 19.55 0.75 0.31
C PHE A 526 18.81 2.09 0.22
N ALA A 527 18.05 2.31 -0.87
CA ALA A 527 17.15 3.46 -0.98
C ALA A 527 16.05 3.43 0.09
N GLN A 528 15.52 2.24 0.42
CA GLN A 528 14.57 2.07 1.52
C GLN A 528 15.23 2.37 2.88
N LEU A 529 16.44 1.85 3.14
CA LEU A 529 17.19 2.15 4.36
C LEU A 529 17.43 3.65 4.53
N TYR A 530 17.79 4.37 3.46
CA TYR A 530 17.92 5.83 3.50
C TYR A 530 16.65 6.52 3.97
N ALA A 531 15.52 6.16 3.36
CA ALA A 531 14.24 6.72 3.72
C ALA A 531 13.85 6.35 5.16
N ILE A 532 14.19 5.15 5.63
CA ILE A 532 13.75 4.61 6.93
C ILE A 532 14.58 5.15 8.10
N ALA A 533 15.90 5.07 7.99
CA ALA A 533 16.83 5.31 9.08
C ALA A 533 17.50 6.69 9.01
N PHE A 534 17.71 7.23 7.81
CA PHE A 534 18.49 8.45 7.60
C PHE A 534 17.66 9.65 7.13
N SER A 535 16.32 9.53 7.11
CA SER A 535 15.39 10.58 6.68
C SER A 535 14.12 10.59 7.52
N ASP A 536 13.47 11.76 7.60
CA ASP A 536 12.16 11.88 8.27
C ASP A 536 11.02 11.36 7.39
N ARG A 537 10.29 10.37 7.89
CA ARG A 537 9.15 9.77 7.17
C ARG A 537 7.82 10.31 7.65
N ALA A 538 7.12 10.97 6.73
CA ALA A 538 5.74 11.39 6.93
C ALA A 538 4.73 10.23 6.78
N GLY A 539 3.57 10.41 7.41
CA GLY A 539 2.42 9.51 7.28
C GLY A 539 2.40 8.37 8.30
N ASN A 540 1.44 7.47 8.11
CA ASN A 540 1.18 6.34 9.01
C ASN A 540 1.62 5.01 8.38
N ALA A 541 1.87 4.01 9.22
CA ALA A 541 2.00 2.63 8.78
C ALA A 541 0.68 2.12 8.17
N SER A 542 0.75 1.05 7.39
CA SER A 542 -0.43 0.39 6.82
C SER A 542 -1.13 -0.55 7.81
N THR A 543 -0.38 -1.07 8.80
CA THR A 543 -0.87 -1.99 9.83
C THR A 543 -0.74 -1.38 11.22
N CYS A 544 -1.63 -1.76 12.14
CA CYS A 544 -1.52 -1.36 13.54
C CYS A 544 -0.39 -2.12 14.26
N PRO A 545 0.17 -1.59 15.37
CA PRO A 545 1.29 -2.23 16.07
C PRO A 545 1.08 -3.71 16.40
N VAL A 546 -0.14 -4.08 16.82
CA VAL A 546 -0.51 -5.47 17.10
C VAL A 546 -0.38 -6.35 15.85
N CYS A 547 -0.94 -5.90 14.71
CA CYS A 547 -0.82 -6.64 13.45
C CYS A 547 0.59 -6.59 12.85
N SER A 548 1.39 -5.56 13.16
CA SER A 548 2.79 -5.50 12.74
C SER A 548 3.62 -6.55 13.47
N LEU A 549 3.44 -6.69 14.80
CA LEU A 549 4.06 -7.75 15.61
C LEU A 549 3.62 -9.15 15.15
N ASP A 550 2.32 -9.36 14.96
CA ASP A 550 1.74 -10.61 14.45
C ASP A 550 2.36 -11.00 13.09
N ASN A 551 2.41 -10.05 12.14
CA ASN A 551 3.07 -10.30 10.86
C ASN A 551 4.58 -10.50 10.97
N SER A 552 5.27 -9.84 11.91
CA SER A 552 6.69 -10.10 12.15
C SER A 552 6.91 -11.56 12.53
N ARG A 553 6.12 -12.06 13.48
CA ARG A 553 6.14 -13.45 13.95
C ARG A 553 5.82 -14.46 12.85
N ARG A 554 4.84 -14.15 11.98
CA ARG A 554 4.52 -14.97 10.79
C ARG A 554 5.71 -15.10 9.83
N MET A 555 6.50 -14.04 9.69
CA MET A 555 7.61 -13.95 8.74
C MET A 555 8.95 -14.43 9.32
N GLU A 556 8.99 -14.88 10.58
CA GLU A 556 10.18 -15.50 11.15
C GLU A 556 10.54 -16.76 10.37
N MET A 557 11.83 -16.89 10.08
CA MET A 557 12.38 -18.01 9.33
C MET A 557 12.64 -19.18 10.27
N VAL A 558 12.20 -20.38 9.86
CA VAL A 558 12.36 -21.64 10.60
C VAL A 558 12.79 -22.75 9.64
N GLY A 559 13.51 -23.72 10.19
CA GLY A 559 14.05 -24.89 9.48
C GLY A 559 15.29 -24.57 8.64
N GLU A 560 15.96 -25.62 8.16
CA GLU A 560 17.18 -25.54 7.34
C GLU A 560 16.98 -24.73 6.05
N ASP A 561 15.81 -24.86 5.43
CA ASP A 561 15.44 -24.12 4.22
C ASP A 561 15.10 -22.63 4.48
N GLN A 562 15.21 -22.13 5.71
CA GLN A 562 14.93 -20.74 6.09
C GLN A 562 13.57 -20.27 5.55
N ARG A 563 12.48 -20.88 6.01
CA ARG A 563 11.12 -20.63 5.51
C ARG A 563 10.28 -19.89 6.54
N ALA A 564 9.43 -18.97 6.11
CA ALA A 564 8.51 -18.27 7.01
C ALA A 564 7.55 -19.23 7.74
N LYS A 565 7.33 -19.04 9.05
CA LYS A 565 6.42 -19.83 9.89
C LYS A 565 4.98 -19.90 9.34
N ALA A 566 4.46 -18.76 8.91
CA ALA A 566 3.08 -18.62 8.47
C ALA A 566 2.96 -17.56 7.38
N GLN A 567 1.86 -17.59 6.63
CA GLN A 567 1.56 -16.49 5.71
C GLN A 567 1.13 -15.23 6.47
N ARG A 568 1.39 -14.05 5.87
CA ARG A 568 0.92 -12.75 6.40
C ARG A 568 -0.60 -12.73 6.56
N LEU A 569 -1.07 -11.92 7.50
CA LEU A 569 -2.51 -11.73 7.73
C LEU A 569 -3.23 -11.33 6.42
N PRO A 570 -4.40 -11.91 6.14
CA PRO A 570 -5.22 -11.46 5.02
C PRO A 570 -5.62 -10.00 5.22
N ALA A 571 -5.85 -9.28 4.12
CA ALA A 571 -6.30 -7.89 4.15
C ALA A 571 -7.15 -7.58 2.92
N ILE A 572 -8.03 -6.59 3.03
CA ILE A 572 -8.74 -6.04 1.87
C ILE A 572 -7.88 -4.94 1.27
N SER A 573 -7.54 -5.06 -0.01
CA SER A 573 -6.62 -4.19 -0.75
C SER A 573 -7.27 -2.85 -1.15
N THR A 574 -7.74 -2.06 -0.18
CA THR A 574 -8.22 -0.71 -0.47
C THR A 574 -7.12 0.31 -0.25
N ARG A 575 -6.53 0.78 -1.36
CA ARG A 575 -5.52 1.85 -1.34
C ARG A 575 -6.13 3.19 -0.93
N VAL A 576 -5.29 4.15 -0.59
CA VAL A 576 -5.72 5.55 -0.46
C VAL A 576 -6.19 6.04 -1.84
N ILE A 577 -7.49 6.27 -1.99
CA ILE A 577 -8.11 6.75 -3.23
C ILE A 577 -8.15 8.29 -3.24
N ASP A 578 -7.84 8.86 -4.40
CA ASP A 578 -7.94 10.28 -4.70
C ASP A 578 -9.35 10.85 -4.40
N GLY A 579 -9.42 12.05 -3.82
CA GLY A 579 -10.69 12.66 -3.43
C GLY A 579 -11.69 12.85 -4.58
N ALA A 580 -11.22 13.18 -5.78
CA ALA A 580 -12.09 13.30 -6.96
C ALA A 580 -12.65 11.94 -7.38
N VAL A 581 -11.81 10.91 -7.41
CA VAL A 581 -12.24 9.53 -7.71
C VAL A 581 -13.23 9.02 -6.67
N LYS A 582 -13.04 9.34 -5.39
CA LYS A 582 -14.00 9.00 -4.32
C LYS A 582 -15.37 9.63 -4.56
N ARG A 583 -15.41 10.89 -5.01
CA ARG A 583 -16.67 11.58 -5.32
C ARG A 583 -17.37 10.96 -6.53
N MET A 584 -16.63 10.74 -7.63
CA MET A 584 -17.18 10.11 -8.83
C MET A 584 -17.75 8.72 -8.54
N ALA A 585 -17.01 7.89 -7.80
CA ALA A 585 -17.47 6.55 -7.40
C ALA A 585 -18.77 6.60 -6.59
N ARG A 586 -18.94 7.59 -5.70
CA ARG A 586 -20.17 7.77 -4.91
C ARG A 586 -21.35 8.23 -5.76
N ILE A 587 -21.13 9.17 -6.67
CA ILE A 587 -22.18 9.66 -7.58
C ILE A 587 -22.67 8.52 -8.47
N LEU A 588 -21.75 7.82 -9.13
CA LEU A 588 -22.07 6.70 -10.00
C LEU A 588 -22.71 5.54 -9.22
N GLY A 589 -22.14 5.20 -8.04
CA GLY A 589 -22.66 4.12 -7.20
C GLY A 589 -24.08 4.37 -6.74
N ARG A 590 -24.39 5.60 -6.30
CA ARG A 590 -25.76 5.98 -5.92
C ARG A 590 -26.71 5.94 -7.09
N LYS A 591 -26.30 6.44 -8.27
CA LYS A 591 -27.15 6.42 -9.47
C LYS A 591 -27.51 4.99 -9.86
N ILE A 592 -26.52 4.11 -9.98
CA ILE A 592 -26.76 2.68 -10.30
C ILE A 592 -27.64 2.01 -9.25
N ALA A 593 -27.38 2.28 -7.96
CA ALA A 593 -28.19 1.71 -6.89
C ALA A 593 -29.66 2.12 -7.03
N ASN A 594 -29.93 3.42 -7.19
CA ASN A 594 -31.29 3.93 -7.36
C ASN A 594 -31.99 3.34 -8.60
N ASP A 595 -31.30 3.29 -9.74
CA ASP A 595 -31.86 2.81 -11.01
C ASP A 595 -32.22 1.31 -10.95
N ARG A 596 -31.46 0.51 -10.18
CA ARG A 596 -31.64 -0.95 -10.09
C ARG A 596 -32.36 -1.42 -8.83
N TRP A 597 -32.53 -0.56 -7.82
CA TRP A 597 -33.13 -0.92 -6.54
C TRP A 597 -34.55 -1.49 -6.65
N PRO A 598 -35.47 -0.97 -7.49
CA PRO A 598 -36.83 -1.51 -7.60
C PRO A 598 -36.86 -3.01 -7.90
N LEU A 599 -35.96 -3.49 -8.77
CA LEU A 599 -35.83 -4.91 -9.14
C LEU A 599 -35.40 -5.79 -7.96
N LEU A 600 -34.51 -5.27 -7.11
CA LEU A 600 -33.97 -5.97 -5.94
C LEU A 600 -34.98 -5.96 -4.79
N LYS A 601 -35.61 -4.80 -4.55
CA LYS A 601 -36.56 -4.58 -3.46
C LYS A 601 -37.71 -5.58 -3.48
N GLN A 602 -38.29 -5.83 -4.66
CA GLN A 602 -39.41 -6.78 -4.80
C GLN A 602 -39.03 -8.17 -4.27
N LYS A 603 -37.87 -8.70 -4.67
CA LYS A 603 -37.38 -10.02 -4.25
C LYS A 603 -37.06 -10.06 -2.74
N LEU A 604 -36.41 -9.01 -2.23
CA LEU A 604 -36.02 -8.92 -0.82
C LEU A 604 -37.23 -8.83 0.12
N VAL A 605 -38.28 -8.07 -0.26
CA VAL A 605 -39.52 -7.96 0.51
C VAL A 605 -40.24 -9.31 0.59
N GLN A 606 -40.20 -10.10 -0.48
CA GLN A 606 -40.71 -11.47 -0.52
C GLN A 606 -39.87 -12.48 0.29
N GLY A 607 -38.77 -12.05 0.91
CA GLY A 607 -37.89 -12.93 1.69
C GLY A 607 -36.88 -13.71 0.85
N THR A 608 -36.83 -13.49 -0.47
CA THR A 608 -35.90 -14.18 -1.37
C THR A 608 -34.49 -13.62 -1.21
N PRO A 609 -33.47 -14.46 -0.90
CA PRO A 609 -32.08 -14.03 -0.88
C PRO A 609 -31.62 -13.59 -2.28
N VAL A 610 -30.90 -12.47 -2.35
CA VAL A 610 -30.38 -11.89 -3.58
C VAL A 610 -28.86 -11.81 -3.55
N ARG A 611 -28.23 -12.26 -4.64
CA ARG A 611 -26.79 -12.12 -4.86
C ARG A 611 -26.53 -11.14 -5.99
N VAL A 612 -25.70 -10.14 -5.73
CA VAL A 612 -25.31 -9.08 -6.67
C VAL A 612 -23.83 -9.23 -7.03
N PRO A 613 -23.49 -9.91 -8.14
CA PRO A 613 -22.13 -9.91 -8.65
C PRO A 613 -21.80 -8.55 -9.28
N ILE A 614 -20.75 -7.90 -8.80
CA ILE A 614 -20.26 -6.63 -9.36
C ILE A 614 -19.06 -6.93 -10.26
N ILE A 615 -19.21 -6.64 -11.55
CA ILE A 615 -18.19 -6.86 -12.58
C ILE A 615 -17.67 -5.50 -13.02
N THR A 616 -16.36 -5.34 -13.11
CA THR A 616 -15.73 -4.06 -13.48
C THR A 616 -14.54 -4.25 -14.39
N GLU A 617 -14.38 -3.35 -15.35
CA GLU A 617 -13.17 -3.14 -16.14
C GLU A 617 -12.80 -1.63 -16.10
N SER A 618 -11.59 -1.28 -16.52
CA SER A 618 -11.24 0.12 -16.77
C SER A 618 -9.99 0.23 -17.64
N ASN A 619 -10.10 0.97 -18.75
CA ASN A 619 -8.96 1.33 -19.58
C ASN A 619 -8.11 2.45 -18.93
N ARG A 620 -6.86 2.11 -18.55
CA ARG A 620 -5.91 3.07 -17.95
C ARG A 620 -5.58 4.24 -18.87
N PHE A 621 -5.47 4.00 -20.17
CA PHE A 621 -5.10 4.99 -21.18
C PHE A 621 -6.20 6.04 -21.41
N GLU A 622 -7.43 5.77 -20.97
CA GLU A 622 -8.53 6.75 -20.95
C GLU A 622 -8.69 7.37 -19.57
N PHE A 623 -8.65 6.55 -18.51
CA PHE A 623 -8.94 6.98 -17.15
C PHE A 623 -7.91 7.98 -16.61
N GLU A 624 -6.61 7.71 -16.78
CA GLU A 624 -5.56 8.56 -16.21
C GLU A 624 -5.47 9.94 -16.87
N PRO A 625 -5.51 10.11 -18.20
CA PRO A 625 -5.49 11.44 -18.82
C PRO A 625 -6.77 12.21 -18.53
N ALA A 626 -7.94 11.55 -18.56
CA ALA A 626 -9.21 12.17 -18.20
C ALA A 626 -9.21 12.67 -16.74
N LEU A 627 -8.66 11.89 -15.80
CA LEU A 627 -8.55 12.31 -14.41
C LEU A 627 -7.61 13.51 -14.22
N SER A 628 -6.51 13.59 -14.99
CA SER A 628 -5.62 14.74 -14.98
C SER A 628 -6.31 16.00 -15.50
N ARG A 629 -7.09 15.89 -16.60
CA ARG A 629 -7.87 17.01 -17.17
C ARG A 629 -8.89 17.60 -16.18
N LEU A 630 -9.45 16.78 -15.30
CA LEU A 630 -10.39 17.22 -14.25
C LEU A 630 -9.72 17.97 -13.09
N LYS A 631 -8.38 17.98 -12.99
CA LYS A 631 -7.66 18.59 -11.87
C LYS A 631 -6.92 19.87 -12.32
N PRO A 632 -7.27 21.04 -11.78
CA PRO A 632 -6.61 22.28 -12.16
C PRO A 632 -5.11 22.25 -11.81
N GLY A 633 -4.27 22.74 -12.73
CA GLY A 633 -2.81 22.85 -12.55
C GLY A 633 -2.02 21.54 -12.69
N VAL A 634 -2.66 20.41 -13.00
CA VAL A 634 -1.97 19.13 -13.24
C VAL A 634 -1.70 18.98 -14.73
N LYS A 635 -0.41 18.94 -15.13
CA LYS A 635 -0.03 18.63 -16.51
C LYS A 635 -0.58 17.26 -16.91
N GLU A 636 -1.10 17.16 -18.13
CA GLU A 636 -1.58 15.91 -18.67
C GLU A 636 -0.48 14.85 -18.60
N LYS A 637 -0.83 13.69 -18.07
CA LYS A 637 0.12 12.57 -18.03
C LYS A 637 0.19 12.01 -19.44
N SER A 638 1.34 12.17 -20.10
CA SER A 638 1.65 11.39 -21.30
C SER A 638 1.91 9.95 -20.86
N ILE A 639 0.95 9.07 -21.14
CA ILE A 639 1.03 7.63 -20.83
C ILE A 639 1.28 6.79 -22.09
N GLY A 640 1.56 7.45 -23.22
CA GLY A 640 1.69 6.81 -24.53
C GLY A 640 0.36 6.25 -25.05
N LYS A 641 0.43 5.53 -26.17
CA LYS A 641 -0.66 4.68 -26.67
C LYS A 641 -0.57 3.31 -26.03
N ASP A 642 -1.67 2.58 -26.02
CA ASP A 642 -1.68 1.20 -25.58
C ASP A 642 -1.08 0.27 -26.64
N THR A 643 0.24 0.09 -26.61
CA THR A 643 1.00 -0.82 -27.50
C THR A 643 1.07 -2.26 -26.98
N SER A 644 0.35 -2.58 -25.91
CA SER A 644 0.53 -3.86 -25.20
C SER A 644 0.20 -5.09 -26.08
N TYR A 645 -0.60 -4.91 -27.13
CA TYR A 645 -0.89 -5.97 -28.09
C TYR A 645 0.26 -6.17 -29.08
N GLU A 646 0.78 -5.08 -29.65
CA GLU A 646 1.95 -5.07 -30.54
C GLU A 646 3.17 -5.65 -29.80
N ASP A 647 3.38 -5.26 -28.55
CA ASP A 647 4.43 -5.78 -27.68
C ASP A 647 4.29 -7.30 -27.44
N LYS A 648 3.06 -7.82 -27.34
CA LYS A 648 2.80 -9.26 -27.19
C LYS A 648 3.11 -10.02 -28.47
N ARG A 649 2.62 -9.53 -29.63
CA ARG A 649 2.87 -10.17 -30.92
C ARG A 649 4.36 -10.23 -31.24
N ASN A 650 5.05 -9.11 -31.09
CA ASN A 650 6.49 -9.00 -31.35
C ASN A 650 7.29 -9.94 -30.44
N ARG A 651 6.97 -9.98 -29.15
CA ARG A 651 7.63 -10.89 -28.19
C ARG A 651 7.44 -12.37 -28.55
N ILE A 652 6.24 -12.78 -28.95
CA ILE A 652 5.98 -14.19 -29.35
C ILE A 652 6.73 -14.51 -30.66
N ALA A 653 6.80 -13.55 -31.60
CA ALA A 653 7.54 -13.71 -32.85
C ALA A 653 9.07 -13.82 -32.63
N GLU A 654 9.64 -12.96 -31.78
CA GLU A 654 11.07 -12.98 -31.42
C GLU A 654 11.47 -14.31 -30.77
N GLN A 655 10.61 -14.89 -29.93
CA GLN A 655 10.85 -16.20 -29.30
C GLN A 655 10.91 -17.36 -30.30
N GLY A 656 10.35 -17.21 -31.49
CA GLY A 656 10.45 -18.18 -32.58
C GLY A 656 11.69 -18.02 -33.46
N GLY A 657 12.56 -17.03 -33.18
CA GLY A 657 13.74 -16.73 -34.00
C GLY A 657 13.40 -16.27 -35.42
N GLY A 658 12.17 -15.81 -35.66
CA GLY A 658 11.68 -15.46 -37.00
C GLY A 658 11.46 -16.66 -37.93
N ILE A 659 11.47 -17.89 -37.42
CA ILE A 659 11.31 -19.12 -38.22
C ILE A 659 9.97 -19.78 -37.87
N CYS A 660 9.23 -20.23 -38.89
CA CYS A 660 7.96 -20.91 -38.70
C CYS A 660 8.18 -22.28 -38.05
N PRO A 661 7.52 -22.59 -36.92
CA PRO A 661 7.65 -23.89 -36.25
C PRO A 661 7.22 -25.04 -37.15
N TYR A 662 6.23 -24.83 -38.03
CA TYR A 662 5.62 -25.90 -38.83
C TYR A 662 6.27 -26.05 -40.21
N THR A 663 6.58 -24.95 -40.90
CA THR A 663 7.10 -25.01 -42.28
C THR A 663 8.61 -24.76 -42.38
N GLY A 664 9.24 -24.21 -41.34
CA GLY A 664 10.66 -23.82 -41.36
C GLY A 664 10.97 -22.59 -42.19
N GLN A 665 9.96 -21.96 -42.79
CA GLN A 665 10.10 -20.72 -43.57
C GLN A 665 10.21 -19.50 -42.66
N PRO A 666 10.86 -18.40 -43.09
CA PRO A 666 10.83 -17.14 -42.37
C PRO A 666 9.40 -16.64 -42.14
N VAL A 667 9.09 -16.19 -40.92
CA VAL A 667 7.79 -15.59 -40.59
C VAL A 667 7.90 -14.08 -40.77
N GLY A 668 7.30 -13.55 -41.84
CA GLY A 668 7.22 -12.11 -42.09
C GLY A 668 6.14 -11.39 -41.26
N GLU A 669 5.87 -10.13 -41.58
CA GLU A 669 4.89 -9.29 -40.87
C GLU A 669 3.45 -9.85 -40.90
N ASN A 670 3.15 -10.74 -41.84
CA ASN A 670 1.84 -11.39 -42.00
C ASN A 670 1.71 -12.70 -41.21
N GLY A 671 2.62 -13.01 -40.28
CA GLY A 671 2.50 -14.21 -39.44
C GLY A 671 1.30 -14.15 -38.49
N GLU A 672 0.81 -15.33 -38.10
CA GLU A 672 -0.32 -15.53 -37.21
C GLU A 672 0.12 -16.17 -35.89
N ILE A 673 -0.63 -15.91 -34.81
CA ILE A 673 -0.42 -16.58 -33.52
C ILE A 673 -1.34 -17.81 -33.45
N ASP A 674 -0.75 -19.01 -33.45
CA ASP A 674 -1.46 -20.27 -33.25
C ASP A 674 -1.47 -20.70 -31.76
N HIS A 675 -2.42 -21.57 -31.41
CA HIS A 675 -2.45 -22.28 -30.12
C HIS A 675 -1.85 -23.68 -30.28
N ILE A 676 -0.72 -23.94 -29.60
CA ILE A 676 0.00 -25.23 -29.67
C ILE A 676 -0.96 -26.39 -29.34
N ILE A 677 -1.61 -26.32 -28.18
CA ILE A 677 -2.75 -27.16 -27.83
C ILE A 677 -4.03 -26.48 -28.31
N PRO A 678 -4.80 -27.11 -29.23
CA PRO A 678 -6.03 -26.56 -29.75
C PRO A 678 -7.08 -26.28 -28.67
N ARG A 679 -7.89 -25.24 -28.87
CA ARG A 679 -8.97 -24.85 -27.94
C ARG A 679 -10.08 -25.89 -27.83
N SER A 680 -10.26 -26.71 -28.86
CA SER A 680 -11.19 -27.84 -28.94
C SER A 680 -10.69 -29.11 -28.24
N SER A 681 -9.50 -29.09 -27.63
CA SER A 681 -8.93 -30.24 -26.94
C SER A 681 -9.73 -30.63 -25.68
N SER A 682 -9.50 -31.87 -25.21
CA SER A 682 -10.00 -32.37 -23.92
C SER A 682 -9.52 -31.55 -22.71
N PHE A 683 -8.41 -30.81 -22.84
CA PHE A 683 -7.89 -29.89 -21.83
C PHE A 683 -8.63 -28.53 -21.82
N GLY A 684 -9.51 -28.28 -22.79
CA GLY A 684 -10.21 -27.01 -22.97
C GLY A 684 -9.27 -25.87 -23.38
N THR A 685 -9.71 -24.63 -23.15
CA THR A 685 -8.95 -23.45 -23.56
C THR A 685 -7.83 -23.12 -22.55
N LEU A 686 -6.59 -23.45 -22.91
CA LEU A 686 -5.39 -23.05 -22.16
C LEU A 686 -5.01 -21.59 -22.47
N ASN A 687 -5.67 -20.66 -21.78
CA ASN A 687 -5.46 -19.21 -21.91
C ASN A 687 -4.14 -18.75 -21.25
N ASP A 688 -3.00 -19.04 -21.89
CA ASP A 688 -1.68 -18.60 -21.47
C ASP A 688 -0.73 -18.43 -22.67
N GLU A 689 0.19 -17.47 -22.59
CA GLU A 689 1.22 -17.21 -23.62
C GLU A 689 2.16 -18.40 -23.84
N ALA A 690 2.29 -19.29 -22.85
CA ALA A 690 2.97 -20.57 -23.01
C ALA A 690 2.34 -21.42 -24.14
N ASN A 691 1.03 -21.31 -24.35
CA ASN A 691 0.30 -22.06 -25.39
C ASN A 691 0.26 -21.32 -26.74
N LEU A 692 0.86 -20.14 -26.85
CA LEU A 692 0.84 -19.34 -28.08
C LEU A 692 2.18 -19.47 -28.83
N ILE A 693 2.13 -19.62 -30.14
CA ILE A 693 3.34 -19.69 -31.00
C ILE A 693 3.11 -18.92 -32.31
N PHE A 694 4.15 -18.28 -32.83
CA PHE A 694 4.05 -17.51 -34.07
C PHE A 694 4.38 -18.40 -35.28
N ALA A 695 3.49 -18.45 -36.26
CA ALA A 695 3.63 -19.29 -37.45
C ALA A 695 3.21 -18.53 -38.72
N THR A 696 3.59 -19.05 -39.88
CA THR A 696 3.04 -18.56 -41.16
C THR A 696 1.57 -18.96 -41.29
N GLU A 697 0.77 -18.17 -41.98
CA GLU A 697 -0.64 -18.48 -42.28
C GLU A 697 -0.80 -19.88 -42.90
N GLN A 698 0.06 -20.23 -43.86
CA GLN A 698 0.08 -21.57 -44.46
C GLN A 698 0.36 -22.67 -43.44
N GLY A 699 1.35 -22.47 -42.56
CA GLY A 699 1.70 -23.44 -41.53
C GLY A 699 0.59 -23.60 -40.49
N ASN A 700 -0.04 -22.49 -40.09
CA ASN A 700 -1.15 -22.48 -39.15
C ASN A 700 -2.37 -23.22 -39.73
N LYS A 701 -2.74 -22.92 -40.98
CA LYS A 701 -3.81 -23.64 -41.69
C LYS A 701 -3.53 -25.13 -41.83
N ALA A 702 -2.29 -25.51 -42.13
CA ALA A 702 -1.89 -26.90 -42.27
C ALA A 702 -2.00 -27.69 -40.95
N LYS A 703 -1.61 -27.08 -39.83
CA LYS A 703 -1.73 -27.71 -38.50
C LYS A 703 -3.18 -27.75 -38.01
N GLY A 704 -3.94 -26.67 -38.22
CA GLY A 704 -5.35 -26.59 -37.88
C GLY A 704 -5.68 -27.01 -36.42
N GLY A 705 -6.67 -27.88 -36.27
CA GLY A 705 -7.09 -28.42 -34.96
C GLY A 705 -6.30 -29.63 -34.47
N GLN A 706 -5.20 -30.01 -35.11
CA GLN A 706 -4.44 -31.22 -34.78
C GLN A 706 -3.44 -31.00 -33.64
N PHE A 707 -3.05 -32.08 -32.96
CA PHE A 707 -1.94 -32.06 -32.02
C PHE A 707 -0.63 -32.32 -32.73
N TYR A 708 0.33 -31.42 -32.56
CA TYR A 708 1.69 -31.60 -33.07
C TYR A 708 2.60 -32.02 -31.91
N SER A 709 3.52 -32.92 -32.21
CA SER A 709 4.63 -33.32 -31.36
C SER A 709 5.94 -32.67 -31.84
N LEU A 710 7.05 -32.92 -31.14
CA LEU A 710 8.38 -32.51 -31.60
C LEU A 710 8.65 -33.00 -33.03
N LYS A 711 8.20 -34.21 -33.40
CA LYS A 711 8.39 -34.78 -34.75
C LYS A 711 7.76 -33.95 -35.85
N ASN A 712 6.70 -33.22 -35.54
CA ASN A 712 5.97 -32.38 -36.51
C ASN A 712 6.61 -30.98 -36.68
N LEU A 713 7.53 -30.59 -35.79
CA LEU A 713 8.25 -29.32 -35.92
C LEU A 713 9.32 -29.41 -37.02
N SER A 714 9.49 -28.33 -37.78
CA SER A 714 10.44 -28.30 -38.89
C SER A 714 11.88 -28.43 -38.41
N ARG A 715 12.73 -29.11 -39.20
CA ARG A 715 14.16 -29.28 -38.88
C ARG A 715 14.88 -27.94 -38.79
N THR A 716 14.55 -27.00 -39.67
CA THR A 716 15.11 -25.64 -39.68
C THR A 716 14.77 -24.88 -38.41
N TYR A 717 13.51 -24.95 -37.96
CA TYR A 717 13.08 -24.34 -36.71
C TYR A 717 13.81 -24.93 -35.50
N LYS A 718 13.90 -26.26 -35.42
CA LYS A 718 14.60 -26.95 -34.33
C LYS A 718 16.07 -26.54 -34.28
N GLN A 719 16.76 -26.61 -35.42
CA GLN A 719 18.18 -26.26 -35.51
C GLN A 719 18.42 -24.79 -35.14
N GLY A 720 17.59 -23.87 -35.65
CA GLY A 720 17.72 -22.44 -35.38
C GLY A 720 17.43 -22.08 -33.92
N LEU A 721 16.47 -22.77 -33.28
CA LEU A 721 16.09 -22.44 -31.92
C LEU A 721 16.92 -23.18 -30.87
N PHE A 722 17.13 -24.50 -31.01
CA PHE A 722 17.80 -25.36 -30.02
C PHE A 722 19.27 -25.64 -30.31
N GLY A 723 19.78 -25.29 -31.50
CA GLY A 723 21.12 -25.69 -31.93
C GLY A 723 21.23 -27.17 -32.32
N THR A 724 20.11 -27.91 -32.28
CA THR A 724 19.98 -29.32 -32.69
C THR A 724 18.62 -29.54 -33.33
N ASN A 725 18.51 -30.55 -34.19
CA ASN A 725 17.25 -30.99 -34.81
C ASN A 725 16.77 -32.36 -34.32
N THR A 726 17.43 -32.93 -33.30
CA THR A 726 17.15 -34.26 -32.75
C THR A 726 16.10 -34.17 -31.63
N ASP A 727 14.99 -34.88 -31.78
CA ASP A 727 13.85 -34.79 -30.85
C ASP A 727 14.19 -35.30 -29.45
N GLU A 728 15.02 -36.33 -29.35
CA GLU A 728 15.47 -36.92 -28.08
C GLU A 728 16.33 -35.93 -27.30
N GLN A 729 17.24 -35.21 -27.97
CA GLN A 729 18.09 -34.20 -27.33
C GLN A 729 17.26 -33.01 -26.85
N ILE A 730 16.29 -32.56 -27.66
CA ILE A 730 15.37 -31.48 -27.28
C ILE A 730 14.52 -31.90 -26.09
N ALA A 731 13.94 -33.11 -26.11
CA ALA A 731 13.12 -33.63 -25.03
C ALA A 731 13.93 -33.78 -23.73
N ALA A 732 15.16 -34.30 -23.79
CA ALA A 732 16.05 -34.41 -22.64
C ALA A 732 16.37 -33.03 -22.04
N TRP A 733 16.72 -32.06 -22.88
CA TRP A 733 16.99 -30.67 -22.45
C TRP A 733 15.76 -30.02 -21.80
N ILE A 734 14.56 -30.21 -22.36
CA ILE A 734 13.30 -29.72 -21.77
C ILE A 734 13.11 -30.32 -20.37
N ARG A 735 13.29 -31.63 -20.22
CA ARG A 735 13.13 -32.31 -18.91
C ARG A 735 14.15 -31.79 -17.89
N GLU A 736 15.42 -31.69 -18.27
CA GLU A 736 16.47 -31.16 -17.39
C GLU A 736 16.21 -29.70 -16.97
N THR A 737 15.70 -28.89 -17.91
CA THR A 737 15.42 -27.47 -17.67
C THR A 737 14.21 -27.25 -16.78
N LEU A 738 13.20 -28.11 -16.84
CA LEU A 738 11.93 -27.91 -16.11
C LEU A 738 11.79 -28.77 -14.85
N TRP A 739 12.55 -29.86 -14.74
CA TRP A 739 12.51 -30.79 -13.62
C TRP A 739 13.73 -30.63 -12.70
N ASP A 740 13.52 -30.75 -11.40
CA ASP A 740 14.57 -30.79 -10.39
C ASP A 740 14.67 -32.24 -9.89
N GLU A 741 15.58 -33.02 -10.49
CA GLU A 741 15.76 -34.44 -10.14
C GLU A 741 16.14 -34.62 -8.67
N ARG A 742 16.99 -33.73 -8.13
CA ARG A 742 17.45 -33.80 -6.72
C ARG A 742 16.29 -33.66 -5.74
N ARG A 743 15.26 -32.88 -6.11
CA ARG A 743 14.08 -32.63 -5.29
C ARG A 743 12.85 -33.41 -5.73
N GLY A 744 12.96 -34.24 -6.77
CA GLY A 744 11.85 -35.01 -7.34
C GLY A 744 10.63 -34.16 -7.69
N ARG A 745 10.83 -32.92 -8.15
CA ARG A 745 9.70 -31.99 -8.38
C ARG A 745 9.94 -31.04 -9.54
N PHE A 746 8.84 -30.52 -10.07
CA PHE A 746 8.84 -29.45 -11.05
C PHE A 746 9.53 -28.19 -10.50
N ARG A 747 10.51 -27.62 -11.21
CA ARG A 747 11.36 -26.51 -10.73
C ARG A 747 10.57 -25.28 -10.29
N PHE A 748 9.45 -25.02 -10.95
CA PHE A 748 8.66 -23.80 -10.74
C PHE A 748 7.65 -23.91 -9.59
N GLY A 749 7.52 -25.07 -8.94
CA GLY A 749 6.54 -25.30 -7.88
C GLY A 749 5.12 -24.86 -8.29
N ASN A 750 4.70 -23.67 -7.85
CA ASN A 750 3.48 -22.99 -8.33
C ASN A 750 3.80 -22.00 -9.47
N TYR A 751 3.55 -22.41 -10.71
CA TYR A 751 3.64 -21.53 -11.88
C TYR A 751 2.80 -20.24 -11.71
N LEU A 752 3.45 -19.08 -11.86
CA LEU A 752 2.82 -17.76 -11.68
C LEU A 752 2.34 -17.15 -13.01
N SER A 753 3.21 -17.10 -14.01
CA SER A 753 2.95 -16.58 -15.36
C SER A 753 4.15 -16.80 -16.27
N PHE A 754 3.92 -16.98 -17.57
CA PHE A 754 4.97 -17.22 -18.57
C PHE A 754 6.05 -16.13 -18.59
N ILE A 755 5.67 -14.85 -18.52
CA ILE A 755 6.58 -13.70 -18.59
C ILE A 755 7.59 -13.67 -17.43
N ASN A 756 7.31 -14.35 -16.31
CA ASN A 756 8.22 -14.39 -15.16
C ASN A 756 9.33 -15.44 -15.27
N LEU A 757 9.26 -16.32 -16.28
CA LEU A 757 10.28 -17.33 -16.54
C LEU A 757 11.49 -16.68 -17.25
N GLY A 758 12.69 -17.20 -17.03
CA GLY A 758 13.88 -16.85 -17.81
C GLY A 758 13.74 -17.29 -19.28
N SER A 759 14.61 -16.80 -20.17
CA SER A 759 14.49 -17.08 -21.63
C SER A 759 14.50 -18.58 -21.95
N ASP A 760 15.47 -19.32 -21.41
CA ASP A 760 15.56 -20.77 -21.63
C ASP A 760 14.40 -21.53 -21.00
N GLU A 761 13.94 -21.07 -19.83
CA GLU A 761 12.78 -21.63 -19.15
C GLU A 761 11.49 -21.39 -19.96
N GLN A 762 11.29 -20.21 -20.54
CA GLN A 762 10.16 -19.90 -21.42
C GLN A 762 10.17 -20.82 -22.64
N LYS A 763 11.33 -20.98 -23.27
CA LYS A 763 11.53 -21.86 -24.41
C LYS A 763 11.22 -23.30 -24.03
N ALA A 764 11.81 -23.84 -22.96
CA ALA A 764 11.53 -25.19 -22.51
C ALA A 764 10.05 -25.40 -22.14
N PHE A 765 9.45 -24.46 -21.39
CA PHE A 765 8.07 -24.55 -20.90
C PHE A 765 7.05 -24.52 -22.04
N ARG A 766 7.23 -23.66 -23.06
CA ARG A 766 6.41 -23.66 -24.27
C ARG A 766 6.56 -24.97 -25.04
N HIS A 767 7.79 -25.43 -25.23
CA HIS A 767 8.06 -26.60 -26.08
C HIS A 767 7.76 -27.94 -25.39
N ALA A 768 7.63 -27.95 -24.07
CA ALA A 768 7.09 -29.11 -23.34
C ALA A 768 5.68 -29.50 -23.79
N LEU A 769 4.91 -28.57 -24.37
CA LEU A 769 3.59 -28.85 -24.94
C LEU A 769 3.64 -29.75 -26.19
N PHE A 770 4.81 -29.90 -26.83
CA PHE A 770 5.06 -30.78 -27.97
C PHE A 770 5.62 -32.16 -27.57
N LEU A 771 5.82 -32.43 -26.28
CA LEU A 771 6.20 -33.78 -25.82
C LEU A 771 5.02 -34.76 -26.01
N GLU A 772 5.31 -36.05 -26.09
CA GLU A 772 4.31 -37.11 -26.29
C GLU A 772 3.28 -37.15 -25.13
N ASP A 773 2.07 -37.67 -25.39
CA ASP A 773 1.06 -37.90 -24.35
C ASP A 773 1.61 -38.90 -23.31
N GLY A 774 1.42 -38.61 -22.02
CA GLY A 774 1.97 -39.42 -20.92
C GLY A 774 3.38 -39.01 -20.45
N ASP A 775 4.04 -38.04 -21.09
CA ASP A 775 5.26 -37.45 -20.54
C ASP A 775 4.94 -36.65 -19.27
N HIS A 776 5.54 -37.06 -18.14
CA HIS A 776 5.30 -36.45 -16.84
C HIS A 776 5.57 -34.92 -16.81
N VAL A 777 6.54 -34.41 -17.56
CA VAL A 777 6.85 -32.96 -17.59
C VAL A 777 5.75 -32.21 -18.33
N ARG A 778 5.24 -32.75 -19.43
CA ARG A 778 4.12 -32.16 -20.17
C ARG A 778 2.87 -32.09 -19.33
N GLU A 779 2.53 -33.17 -18.62
CA GLU A 779 1.37 -33.20 -17.73
C GLU A 779 1.47 -32.12 -16.64
N GLN A 780 2.67 -31.94 -16.07
CA GLN A 780 2.90 -30.89 -15.07
C GLN A 780 2.79 -29.49 -15.65
N VAL A 781 3.27 -29.26 -16.87
CA VAL A 781 3.14 -27.97 -17.58
C VAL A 781 1.67 -27.66 -17.86
N VAL A 782 0.89 -28.62 -18.39
CA VAL A 782 -0.55 -28.46 -18.65
C VAL A 782 -1.31 -28.21 -17.33
N ALA A 783 -0.99 -28.95 -16.27
CA ALA A 783 -1.57 -28.75 -14.95
C ALA A 783 -1.22 -27.37 -14.37
N ALA A 784 0.01 -26.90 -14.57
CA ALA A 784 0.48 -25.59 -14.13
C ALA A 784 -0.28 -24.44 -14.82
N ILE A 785 -0.46 -24.52 -16.14
CA ILE A 785 -1.24 -23.55 -16.93
C ILE A 785 -2.71 -23.53 -16.49
N SER A 786 -3.29 -24.72 -16.28
CA SER A 786 -4.70 -24.89 -15.92
C SER A 786 -5.01 -24.37 -14.51
N ASN A 787 -4.11 -24.62 -13.55
CA ASN A 787 -4.31 -24.28 -12.14
C ASN A 787 -3.79 -22.89 -11.74
N ARG A 788 -3.27 -22.10 -12.68
CA ARG A 788 -2.78 -20.73 -12.45
C ARG A 788 -3.86 -19.87 -11.83
N SER A 789 -3.51 -19.11 -10.78
CA SER A 789 -4.39 -18.07 -10.23
C SER A 789 -4.54 -16.93 -11.24
N ARG A 790 -5.76 -16.73 -11.74
CA ARG A 790 -6.08 -15.70 -12.74
C ARG A 790 -6.73 -14.43 -12.17
N ALA A 791 -6.91 -14.37 -10.85
CA ALA A 791 -7.61 -13.27 -10.19
C ALA A 791 -6.95 -11.90 -10.48
N PHE A 792 -7.75 -10.97 -11.00
CA PHE A 792 -7.37 -9.58 -11.23
C PHE A 792 -8.17 -8.66 -10.30
N VAL A 793 -7.46 -7.83 -9.52
CA VAL A 793 -8.07 -6.87 -8.60
C VAL A 793 -7.39 -5.51 -8.73
N ASN A 794 -8.00 -4.60 -9.48
CA ASN A 794 -7.58 -3.20 -9.52
C ASN A 794 -8.15 -2.43 -8.31
N GLY A 795 -7.30 -1.76 -7.54
CA GLY A 795 -7.72 -1.06 -6.32
C GLY A 795 -8.75 0.07 -6.52
N THR A 796 -8.77 0.76 -7.67
CA THR A 796 -9.83 1.76 -7.95
C THR A 796 -11.14 1.09 -8.31
N GLN A 797 -11.11 0.06 -9.17
CA GLN A 797 -12.31 -0.68 -9.55
C GLN A 797 -12.95 -1.37 -8.34
N ARG A 798 -12.14 -2.03 -7.50
CA ARG A 798 -12.62 -2.67 -6.28
C ARG A 798 -13.17 -1.67 -5.27
N TYR A 799 -12.57 -0.48 -5.15
CA TYR A 799 -13.13 0.58 -4.31
C TYR A 799 -14.50 1.04 -4.80
N PHE A 800 -14.68 1.21 -6.12
CA PHE A 800 -15.99 1.52 -6.69
C PHE A 800 -17.02 0.42 -6.39
N ALA A 801 -16.64 -0.86 -6.53
CA ALA A 801 -17.51 -1.97 -6.17
C ALA A 801 -17.90 -1.95 -4.68
N GLU A 802 -16.99 -1.55 -3.79
CA GLU A 802 -17.31 -1.37 -2.36
C GLU A 802 -18.34 -0.27 -2.15
N VAL A 803 -18.16 0.87 -2.82
CA VAL A 803 -19.08 2.00 -2.74
C VAL A 803 -20.47 1.60 -3.25
N LEU A 804 -20.55 0.94 -4.41
CA LEU A 804 -21.81 0.46 -4.97
C LEU A 804 -22.52 -0.55 -4.05
N ALA A 805 -21.79 -1.56 -3.55
CA ALA A 805 -22.33 -2.53 -2.61
C ALA A 805 -22.84 -1.85 -1.32
N ASN A 806 -22.14 -0.83 -0.84
CA ASN A 806 -22.54 -0.06 0.32
C ASN A 806 -23.78 0.82 0.07
N GLU A 807 -24.02 1.32 -1.14
CA GLU A 807 -25.28 2.03 -1.45
C GLU A 807 -26.46 1.04 -1.47
N PHE A 808 -26.35 -0.12 -2.12
CA PHE A 808 -27.38 -1.17 -2.05
C PHE A 808 -27.63 -1.66 -0.62
N TYR A 809 -26.57 -1.76 0.19
CA TYR A 809 -26.68 -2.16 1.59
C TYR A 809 -27.50 -1.15 2.41
N LYS A 810 -27.32 0.17 2.19
CA LYS A 810 -28.11 1.21 2.86
C LYS A 810 -29.59 1.13 2.50
N GLU A 811 -29.88 0.90 1.22
CA GLU A 811 -31.25 0.71 0.76
C GLU A 811 -31.89 -0.54 1.41
N ALA A 812 -31.13 -1.61 1.58
CA ALA A 812 -31.58 -2.81 2.28
C ALA A 812 -31.80 -2.61 3.78
N LEU A 813 -30.98 -1.76 4.43
CA LEU A 813 -31.17 -1.35 5.83
C LEU A 813 -32.49 -0.60 6.02
N ASP A 814 -32.87 0.28 5.08
CA ASP A 814 -34.11 1.06 5.16
C ASP A 814 -35.38 0.19 5.17
N ILE A 815 -35.30 -1.05 4.67
CA ILE A 815 -36.40 -2.02 4.68
C ILE A 815 -36.18 -3.19 5.65
N GLY A 816 -35.09 -3.19 6.43
CA GLY A 816 -34.75 -4.27 7.38
C GLY A 816 -34.50 -5.64 6.75
N LYS A 817 -33.95 -5.67 5.52
CA LYS A 817 -33.68 -6.91 4.76
C LYS A 817 -32.20 -7.07 4.40
N GLU A 818 -31.31 -6.41 5.14
CA GLU A 818 -29.86 -6.38 4.88
C GLU A 818 -29.18 -7.76 4.96
N ARG A 819 -29.79 -8.73 5.67
CA ARG A 819 -29.29 -10.12 5.76
C ARG A 819 -29.56 -10.96 4.51
N LEU A 820 -30.49 -10.51 3.65
CA LEU A 820 -30.89 -11.24 2.44
C LEU A 820 -30.11 -10.81 1.20
N ILE A 821 -29.29 -9.76 1.28
CA ILE A 821 -28.47 -9.29 0.16
C ILE A 821 -27.01 -9.68 0.36
N SER A 822 -26.38 -10.20 -0.70
CA SER A 822 -24.96 -10.57 -0.70
C SER A 822 -24.26 -10.12 -1.99
N PHE A 823 -22.96 -9.88 -1.90
CA PHE A 823 -22.16 -9.33 -3.01
C PHE A 823 -21.02 -10.25 -3.42
N ASP A 824 -20.59 -10.14 -4.68
CA ASP A 824 -19.37 -10.76 -5.21
C ASP A 824 -18.65 -9.75 -6.11
N TYR A 825 -17.37 -10.00 -6.41
CA TYR A 825 -16.56 -9.11 -7.24
C TYR A 825 -15.80 -9.86 -8.33
N PHE A 826 -15.80 -9.31 -9.54
CA PHE A 826 -15.03 -9.80 -10.68
C PHE A 826 -14.37 -8.61 -11.40
N GLY A 827 -13.05 -8.52 -11.32
CA GLY A 827 -12.28 -7.58 -12.14
C GLY A 827 -11.92 -8.22 -13.48
N VAL A 828 -12.11 -7.48 -14.57
CA VAL A 828 -11.70 -7.88 -15.92
C VAL A 828 -10.59 -6.95 -16.40
N GLU A 829 -9.55 -7.52 -17.01
CA GLU A 829 -8.44 -6.74 -17.58
C GLU A 829 -8.88 -6.09 -18.90
N ALA A 830 -8.59 -4.80 -19.08
CA ALA A 830 -8.86 -4.11 -20.33
C ALA A 830 -8.00 -4.69 -21.47
N THR A 831 -6.73 -4.96 -21.18
CA THR A 831 -5.78 -5.66 -22.04
C THR A 831 -5.07 -6.77 -21.26
N SER A 832 -5.15 -7.99 -21.78
CA SER A 832 -4.51 -9.16 -21.20
C SER A 832 -3.16 -9.37 -21.87
N THR A 833 -2.10 -8.79 -21.30
CA THR A 833 -0.74 -8.82 -21.86
C THR A 833 -0.17 -10.23 -22.02
N SER A 834 -0.76 -11.24 -21.35
CA SER A 834 -0.28 -12.62 -21.35
C SER A 834 -1.32 -13.70 -21.72
N ARG A 835 -2.64 -13.43 -21.75
CA ARG A 835 -3.64 -14.50 -21.92
C ARG A 835 -4.57 -14.31 -23.12
N GLY A 836 -4.69 -13.09 -23.65
CA GLY A 836 -5.54 -12.82 -24.81
C GLY A 836 -7.05 -12.92 -24.51
N ASP A 837 -7.44 -12.73 -23.25
CA ASP A 837 -8.81 -12.78 -22.74
C ASP A 837 -9.31 -11.42 -22.22
N GLY A 838 -8.59 -10.33 -22.53
CA GLY A 838 -8.97 -8.98 -22.11
C GLY A 838 -10.14 -8.43 -22.91
N VAL A 839 -10.78 -7.37 -22.40
CA VAL A 839 -11.92 -6.72 -23.08
C VAL A 839 -11.55 -6.28 -24.51
N ARG A 840 -10.35 -5.75 -24.71
CA ARG A 840 -9.85 -5.34 -26.04
C ARG A 840 -9.70 -6.52 -27.00
N ASP A 841 -9.23 -7.67 -26.51
CA ASP A 841 -9.01 -8.86 -27.35
C ASP A 841 -10.35 -9.39 -27.88
N TRP A 842 -11.36 -9.49 -27.00
CA TRP A 842 -12.71 -9.89 -27.38
C TRP A 842 -13.36 -8.86 -28.31
N ARG A 843 -13.25 -7.58 -27.99
CA ARG A 843 -13.82 -6.52 -28.83
C ARG A 843 -13.24 -6.53 -30.25
N ARG A 844 -11.93 -6.73 -30.41
CA ARG A 844 -11.31 -6.86 -31.74
C ARG A 844 -11.92 -8.02 -32.52
N HIS A 845 -12.11 -9.17 -31.87
CA HIS A 845 -12.75 -10.33 -32.50
C HIS A 845 -14.16 -9.98 -33.01
N TYR A 846 -14.98 -9.28 -32.21
CA TYR A 846 -16.29 -8.82 -32.70
C TYR A 846 -16.19 -7.79 -33.84
N GLU A 847 -15.22 -6.88 -33.81
CA GLU A 847 -14.97 -5.92 -34.89
C GLU A 847 -14.52 -6.59 -36.21
N GLU A 848 -13.84 -7.73 -36.13
CA GLU A 848 -13.40 -8.52 -37.30
C GLU A 848 -14.54 -9.36 -37.89
N PHE A 849 -15.33 -10.04 -37.04
CA PHE A 849 -16.37 -10.97 -37.48
C PHE A 849 -17.73 -10.30 -37.75
N TYR A 850 -18.00 -9.16 -37.12
CA TYR A 850 -19.25 -8.41 -37.27
C TYR A 850 -18.96 -6.93 -37.59
N PRO A 851 -18.25 -6.63 -38.69
CA PRO A 851 -17.78 -5.28 -38.98
C PRO A 851 -18.92 -4.27 -39.15
N GLY A 852 -20.07 -4.69 -39.69
CA GLY A 852 -21.24 -3.81 -39.87
C GLY A 852 -21.81 -3.25 -38.57
N GLU A 853 -21.71 -4.00 -37.47
CA GLU A 853 -22.25 -3.60 -36.16
C GLU A 853 -21.22 -2.85 -35.31
N PHE A 854 -19.96 -3.30 -35.33
CA PHE A 854 -18.94 -2.81 -34.39
C PHE A 854 -17.94 -1.82 -35.00
N ALA A 855 -17.70 -1.83 -36.31
CA ALA A 855 -16.74 -0.90 -36.95
C ALA A 855 -17.08 0.59 -36.74
N PRO A 856 -18.36 1.04 -36.71
CA PRO A 856 -18.71 2.43 -36.42
C PRO A 856 -18.23 2.90 -35.04
N TYR A 857 -18.10 1.97 -34.09
CA TYR A 857 -17.73 2.25 -32.70
C TYR A 857 -16.25 2.01 -32.40
N ARG A 858 -15.46 1.56 -33.40
CA ARG A 858 -14.02 1.34 -33.26
C ARG A 858 -13.34 2.61 -32.76
N LYS A 859 -12.48 2.46 -31.75
CA LYS A 859 -11.74 3.59 -31.18
C LYS A 859 -10.77 4.15 -32.23
N LYS A 860 -10.85 5.46 -32.47
CA LYS A 860 -9.97 6.19 -33.42
C LYS A 860 -9.11 7.19 -32.66
N ASP A 861 -7.86 7.32 -33.05
CA ASP A 861 -6.93 8.26 -32.42
C ASP A 861 -7.40 9.71 -32.60
N GLY A 862 -7.37 10.48 -31.52
CA GLY A 862 -7.77 11.90 -31.53
C GLY A 862 -9.29 12.15 -31.62
N ILE A 863 -10.11 11.12 -31.74
CA ILE A 863 -11.58 11.24 -31.84
C ILE A 863 -12.23 10.73 -30.54
N SER A 864 -13.18 11.51 -30.01
CA SER A 864 -13.96 11.10 -28.84
C SER A 864 -14.80 9.86 -29.17
N GLN A 865 -14.83 8.89 -28.26
CA GLN A 865 -15.61 7.68 -28.44
C GLN A 865 -17.12 7.97 -28.38
N HIS A 866 -17.88 7.26 -29.20
CA HIS A 866 -19.34 7.26 -29.12
C HIS A 866 -19.79 6.68 -27.76
N PRO A 867 -20.88 7.18 -27.12
CA PRO A 867 -21.33 6.67 -25.81
C PRO A 867 -21.57 5.16 -25.77
N TYR A 868 -22.12 4.57 -26.84
CA TYR A 868 -22.32 3.13 -26.97
C TYR A 868 -21.02 2.32 -26.97
N SER A 869 -19.87 2.94 -27.29
CA SER A 869 -18.55 2.30 -27.26
C SER A 869 -18.09 1.92 -25.84
N HIS A 870 -18.66 2.55 -24.81
CA HIS A 870 -18.41 2.28 -23.39
C HIS A 870 -19.34 1.22 -22.79
N LEU A 871 -20.49 0.98 -23.43
CA LEU A 871 -21.40 -0.11 -23.09
C LEU A 871 -20.87 -1.40 -23.72
#